data_AF-T0NJQ7-F1
#
_entry.id   AF-T0NJQ7-F1
#
_cell.length_a   1.000
_cell.length_b   1.000
_cell.length_c   1.000
_cell.angle_alpha   90.00
_cell.angle_beta   90.00
_cell.angle_gamma   90.00
#
_symmetry.space_group_name_H-M   'P 1'
#
loop_
_entity.id
_entity.type
_entity.pdbx_description
1 polymer ?
#
loop_
_entity_poly.entity_id
_entity_poly.type
_entity_poly.pdbx_seq_one_letter_code
_entity_poly.pdbx_strand_id
1 'polypeptide(L)'
;MNWKWLSILKGRVFGDRKTIKYSNILIFISALFAILFSFYSILKAYTINAYAWDLGLYSQAFYSSIHGQLFYTSLLGESYLAEHFSPFMFLLVPFFYIYPSPYTLLVIQAVFISFASVPLYYISLHIFSNMKEKYPKSAKNPQLYAFIVAIAFLLSPLTESPIYFDFHLMIFLPFFYFISIYFYLKKRILLNILFLALIVSLHSSFVFIAAMTLLMEVLISRYYLKETHIRIKNLTYLFLAGLIVMLMYYTVAGYLKGDIAHSQNIALFVSGASGVATKSIFGLLVILLFHPYMFIKYLLSNYKIKLLFLLLAFMAVDFAFYRFIIGLLPAIPYLVYAMTSSYIPYYFMGFQYSMMFIPIVFIAGVFGISKMMEIKPSMEKKSKRAYRNLRNTMIAITTFAIAAFIIISPISPLSIEPSGIHNMINESNGHTGNRNKIIYAIEENINVNSSLVTGNNIFPIFYKDMNATAFPYNNISSPSQHFKYLIANFNDSQTYIKNSYNISLANLASDYMNSGSYGIFAEGCGIIALELNYSGNPIIYKPFNLSYSTKQFIERNGTLFGPVPNNSISSFQNLENTGANIYSGNTTYFLPGNYSISILLNNSYKIPSSGINITIFANNGKITVEHINSTLYRVNGNKLTFNVNTTKLYIGVIYSFNGIYSSNSIKEMSIYQQGY
;
A
#
# COMPACT_ATOMS: atom_id res chain seq x y z
N MET A 1 21.11 13.23 -49.55
CA MET A 1 20.27 12.23 -48.86
C MET A 1 18.92 12.86 -48.57
N ASN A 2 17.91 12.55 -49.39
CA ASN A 2 16.57 13.14 -49.36
C ASN A 2 15.69 12.40 -48.34
N TRP A 3 15.45 13.01 -47.17
CA TRP A 3 14.61 12.45 -46.11
C TRP A 3 13.12 12.75 -46.37
N LYS A 4 12.52 12.00 -47.30
CA LYS A 4 11.10 12.10 -47.72
C LYS A 4 10.06 11.62 -46.68
N TRP A 5 10.45 11.32 -45.44
CA TRP A 5 9.53 10.86 -44.39
C TRP A 5 9.00 11.99 -43.47
N LEU A 6 9.59 13.18 -43.50
CA LEU A 6 9.16 14.33 -42.68
C LEU A 6 8.06 15.20 -43.34
N SER A 7 7.72 14.96 -44.61
CA SER A 7 6.64 15.70 -45.31
C SER A 7 5.26 15.03 -45.22
N ILE A 8 5.16 13.82 -44.67
CA ILE A 8 3.86 13.14 -44.43
C ILE A 8 3.16 13.67 -43.16
N LEU A 9 3.88 14.42 -42.30
CA LEU A 9 3.33 15.04 -41.08
C LEU A 9 2.88 16.50 -41.24
N LYS A 10 3.13 17.16 -42.39
CA LYS A 10 2.77 18.57 -42.61
C LYS A 10 1.53 18.81 -43.49
N GLY A 11 1.02 17.78 -44.18
CA GLY A 11 -0.07 17.93 -45.16
C GLY A 11 -1.50 17.58 -44.70
N ARG A 12 -1.69 17.03 -43.49
CA ARG A 12 -3.04 16.63 -42.99
C ARG A 12 -3.38 17.11 -41.57
N VAL A 13 -2.60 18.05 -41.03
CA VAL A 13 -2.78 18.54 -39.65
C VAL A 13 -3.43 19.94 -39.61
N PHE A 14 -3.49 20.66 -40.73
CA PHE A 14 -3.99 22.04 -40.75
C PHE A 14 -4.97 22.37 -41.89
N GLY A 15 -5.75 21.36 -42.34
CA GLY A 15 -6.97 21.59 -43.11
C GLY A 15 -8.19 21.44 -42.18
N ASP A 16 -8.96 22.51 -42.06
CA ASP A 16 -10.22 22.68 -41.33
C ASP A 16 -10.17 22.90 -39.81
N ARG A 17 -10.28 24.19 -39.43
CA ARG A 17 -10.72 24.75 -38.14
C ARG A 17 -10.60 23.81 -36.92
N LYS A 18 -9.37 23.76 -36.39
CA LYS A 18 -8.88 23.23 -35.10
C LYS A 18 -9.96 22.98 -34.03
N THR A 19 -10.58 21.81 -34.04
CA THR A 19 -11.21 21.23 -32.84
C THR A 19 -10.17 20.37 -32.15
N ILE A 20 -9.79 20.72 -30.92
CA ILE A 20 -8.88 19.88 -30.15
C ILE A 20 -9.57 18.53 -29.92
N LYS A 21 -8.97 17.43 -30.39
CA LYS A 21 -9.51 16.09 -30.14
C LYS A 21 -9.27 15.74 -28.68
N TYR A 22 -10.34 15.68 -27.88
CA TYR A 22 -10.28 15.30 -26.46
C TYR A 22 -9.53 13.98 -26.20
N SER A 23 -9.53 13.05 -27.16
CA SER A 23 -8.73 11.83 -27.11
C SER A 23 -7.23 12.10 -27.02
N ASN A 24 -6.72 13.09 -27.78
CA ASN A 24 -5.29 13.42 -27.78
C ASN A 24 -4.90 14.11 -26.48
N ILE A 25 -5.76 15.00 -25.96
CA ILE A 25 -5.59 15.59 -24.63
C ILE A 25 -5.54 14.47 -23.57
N LEU A 26 -6.50 13.53 -23.63
CA LEU A 26 -6.57 12.45 -22.66
C LEU A 26 -5.32 11.58 -22.68
N ILE A 27 -4.84 11.19 -23.87
CA ILE A 27 -3.60 10.40 -24.00
C ILE A 27 -2.42 11.16 -23.41
N PHE A 28 -2.31 12.47 -23.68
CA PHE A 28 -1.28 13.30 -23.08
C PHE A 28 -1.39 13.36 -21.55
N ILE A 29 -2.60 13.55 -21.00
CA ILE A 29 -2.84 13.55 -19.56
C ILE A 29 -2.52 12.18 -18.94
N SER A 30 -2.93 11.07 -19.57
CA SER A 30 -2.58 9.71 -19.13
C SER A 30 -1.07 9.48 -19.12
N ALA A 31 -0.34 9.94 -20.13
CA ALA A 31 1.11 9.84 -20.16
C ALA A 31 1.76 10.68 -19.06
N LEU A 32 1.30 11.91 -18.85
CA LEU A 32 1.78 12.78 -17.77
C LEU A 32 1.49 12.16 -16.39
N PHE A 33 0.29 11.63 -16.19
CA PHE A 33 -0.10 10.95 -14.96
C PHE A 33 0.79 9.73 -14.71
N ALA A 34 1.03 8.90 -15.74
CA ALA A 34 1.92 7.75 -15.63
C ALA A 34 3.35 8.16 -15.23
N ILE A 35 3.89 9.24 -15.80
CA ILE A 35 5.22 9.76 -15.46
C ILE A 35 5.26 10.27 -14.01
N LEU A 36 4.29 11.11 -13.61
CA LEU A 36 4.24 11.69 -12.27
C LEU A 36 4.10 10.61 -11.19
N PHE A 37 3.22 9.64 -11.40
CA PHE A 37 3.05 8.56 -10.45
C PHE A 37 4.17 7.53 -10.49
N SER A 38 4.82 7.29 -11.64
CA SER A 38 6.06 6.50 -11.68
C SER A 38 7.14 7.16 -10.83
N PHE A 39 7.33 8.48 -11.00
CA PHE A 39 8.30 9.24 -10.21
C PHE A 39 7.96 9.19 -8.71
N TYR A 40 6.69 9.40 -8.36
CA TYR A 40 6.23 9.30 -6.98
C TYR A 40 6.50 7.91 -6.37
N SER A 41 6.08 6.82 -7.03
CA SER A 41 6.25 5.47 -6.49
C SER A 41 7.73 5.08 -6.39
N ILE A 42 8.55 5.50 -7.35
CA ILE A 42 10.02 5.31 -7.29
C ILE A 42 10.59 6.10 -6.11
N LEU A 43 10.21 7.36 -5.92
CA LEU A 43 10.69 8.17 -4.79
C LEU A 43 10.27 7.56 -3.45
N LYS A 44 9.05 7.04 -3.34
CA LYS A 44 8.57 6.32 -2.16
C LYS A 44 9.45 5.09 -1.88
N ALA A 45 9.69 4.25 -2.89
CA ALA A 45 10.56 3.08 -2.73
C ALA A 45 12.00 3.47 -2.39
N TYR A 46 12.55 4.49 -3.06
CA TYR A 46 13.90 5.01 -2.82
C TYR A 46 14.06 5.63 -1.43
N THR A 47 12.97 6.15 -0.86
CA THR A 47 12.96 6.70 0.51
C THR A 47 12.69 5.65 1.58
N ILE A 48 12.70 4.36 1.22
CA ILE A 48 12.53 3.23 2.15
C ILE A 48 11.13 3.24 2.79
N ASN A 49 10.14 3.60 1.97
CA ASN A 49 8.73 3.62 2.33
C ASN A 49 7.92 2.56 1.55
N ALA A 50 8.59 1.60 0.89
CA ALA A 50 7.97 0.41 0.30
C ALA A 50 8.24 -0.82 1.18
N TYR A 51 7.40 -1.84 1.10
CA TYR A 51 7.33 -2.94 2.07
C TYR A 51 7.62 -4.31 1.46
N ALA A 52 8.01 -5.25 2.33
CA ALA A 52 8.44 -6.59 1.96
C ALA A 52 7.31 -7.40 1.34
N TRP A 53 6.11 -7.39 1.92
CA TRP A 53 5.00 -8.28 1.56
C TRP A 53 4.31 -7.92 0.24
N ASP A 54 4.63 -6.76 -0.30
CA ASP A 54 4.10 -6.28 -1.55
C ASP A 54 5.25 -6.10 -2.55
N LEU A 55 5.91 -4.93 -2.59
CA LEU A 55 6.96 -4.67 -3.57
C LEU A 55 8.13 -5.65 -3.45
N GLY A 56 8.59 -5.94 -2.24
CA GLY A 56 9.71 -6.86 -2.01
C GLY A 56 9.43 -8.29 -2.50
N LEU A 57 8.24 -8.80 -2.18
CA LEU A 57 7.76 -10.14 -2.48
C LEU A 57 7.65 -10.34 -3.99
N TYR A 58 7.02 -9.41 -4.70
CA TYR A 58 7.00 -9.47 -6.16
C TYR A 58 8.40 -9.32 -6.75
N SER A 59 9.22 -8.39 -6.24
CA SER A 59 10.56 -8.16 -6.78
C SER A 59 11.44 -9.41 -6.68
N GLN A 60 11.43 -10.09 -5.52
CA GLN A 60 12.17 -11.34 -5.34
C GLN A 60 11.57 -12.47 -6.18
N ALA A 61 10.24 -12.59 -6.28
CA ALA A 61 9.59 -13.59 -7.13
C ALA A 61 9.93 -13.43 -8.62
N PHE A 62 9.96 -12.19 -9.13
CA PHE A 62 10.38 -11.95 -10.51
C PHE A 62 11.88 -12.18 -10.70
N TYR A 63 12.70 -11.75 -9.74
CA TYR A 63 14.15 -11.94 -9.78
C TYR A 63 14.53 -13.41 -9.72
N SER A 64 13.89 -14.22 -8.88
CA SER A 64 14.10 -15.67 -8.79
C SER A 64 13.70 -16.38 -10.08
N SER A 65 12.60 -15.95 -10.70
CA SER A 65 12.11 -16.53 -11.95
C SER A 65 13.10 -16.37 -13.11
N ILE A 66 13.70 -15.20 -13.25
CA ILE A 66 14.72 -14.96 -14.29
C ILE A 66 16.05 -15.68 -14.00
N HIS A 67 16.25 -16.17 -12.76
CA HIS A 67 17.41 -16.97 -12.33
C HIS A 67 17.08 -18.47 -12.18
N GLY A 68 15.94 -18.94 -12.72
CA GLY A 68 15.61 -20.36 -12.80
C GLY A 68 14.81 -20.93 -11.63
N GLN A 69 14.42 -20.11 -10.66
CA GLN A 69 13.52 -20.51 -9.56
C GLN A 69 12.14 -19.89 -9.74
N LEU A 70 11.16 -20.70 -10.15
CA LEU A 70 9.85 -20.19 -10.59
C LEU A 70 9.09 -19.46 -9.48
N PHE A 71 9.07 -18.14 -9.56
CA PHE A 71 8.41 -17.20 -8.63
C PHE A 71 8.70 -17.46 -7.15
N TYR A 72 9.87 -18.00 -6.83
CA TYR A 72 10.28 -18.28 -5.45
C TYR A 72 10.48 -16.99 -4.66
N THR A 73 10.07 -17.00 -3.39
CA THR A 73 10.40 -15.96 -2.42
C THR A 73 10.68 -16.58 -1.06
N SER A 74 11.73 -16.09 -0.40
CA SER A 74 12.10 -16.46 0.96
C SER A 74 11.15 -15.94 2.04
N LEU A 75 10.28 -14.97 1.69
CA LEU A 75 9.21 -14.51 2.60
C LEU A 75 8.12 -15.58 2.77
N LEU A 76 7.82 -16.33 1.70
CA LEU A 76 6.88 -17.45 1.74
C LEU A 76 7.60 -18.78 2.00
N GLY A 77 8.90 -18.87 1.67
CA GLY A 77 9.65 -20.11 1.66
C GLY A 77 9.33 -21.02 0.47
N GLU A 78 8.55 -20.52 -0.49
CA GLU A 78 8.03 -21.27 -1.63
C GLU A 78 7.73 -20.33 -2.82
N SER A 79 7.14 -20.88 -3.88
CA SER A 79 6.69 -20.08 -5.03
C SER A 79 5.47 -19.24 -4.67
N TYR A 80 5.45 -17.98 -5.09
CA TYR A 80 4.26 -17.11 -4.99
C TYR A 80 3.00 -17.76 -5.59
N LEU A 81 3.16 -18.60 -6.62
CA LEU A 81 2.04 -19.29 -7.27
C LEU A 81 1.31 -20.30 -6.36
N ALA A 82 1.98 -20.79 -5.31
CA ALA A 82 1.36 -21.63 -4.27
C ALA A 82 0.34 -20.84 -3.44
N GLU A 83 0.71 -19.64 -3.00
CA GLU A 83 -0.18 -18.78 -2.21
C GLU A 83 -1.21 -18.08 -3.10
N HIS A 84 -0.82 -17.63 -4.29
CA HIS A 84 -1.66 -16.92 -5.25
C HIS A 84 -1.41 -17.42 -6.68
N PHE A 85 -2.33 -18.23 -7.21
CA PHE A 85 -2.23 -18.71 -8.58
C PHE A 85 -2.58 -17.57 -9.55
N SER A 86 -1.53 -16.93 -10.08
CA SER A 86 -1.59 -15.72 -10.90
C SER A 86 -0.75 -15.86 -12.18
N PRO A 87 -1.22 -16.63 -13.18
CA PRO A 87 -0.49 -16.85 -14.43
C PRO A 87 -0.13 -15.58 -15.20
N PHE A 88 -0.80 -14.46 -14.96
CA PHE A 88 -0.45 -13.18 -15.59
C PHE A 88 1.01 -12.75 -15.32
N MET A 89 1.59 -13.18 -14.19
CA MET A 89 2.99 -12.85 -13.86
C MET A 89 3.97 -13.28 -14.95
N PHE A 90 3.72 -14.40 -15.63
CA PHE A 90 4.57 -14.84 -16.76
C PHE A 90 4.66 -13.81 -17.88
N LEU A 91 3.59 -13.03 -18.12
CA LEU A 91 3.61 -11.96 -19.13
C LEU A 91 4.42 -10.75 -18.68
N LEU A 92 4.66 -10.58 -17.38
CA LEU A 92 5.48 -9.50 -16.82
C LEU A 92 6.97 -9.85 -16.77
N VAL A 93 7.32 -11.14 -16.78
CA VAL A 93 8.73 -11.61 -16.70
C VAL A 93 9.61 -10.98 -17.79
N PRO A 94 9.24 -10.93 -19.09
CA PRO A 94 10.10 -10.32 -20.11
C PRO A 94 10.37 -8.83 -19.85
N PHE A 95 9.40 -8.09 -19.30
CA PHE A 95 9.59 -6.68 -18.98
C PHE A 95 10.52 -6.49 -17.78
N PHE A 96 10.37 -7.33 -16.74
CA PHE A 96 11.29 -7.34 -15.62
C PHE A 96 12.71 -7.76 -16.03
N TYR A 97 12.85 -8.70 -16.98
CA TYR A 97 14.14 -9.15 -17.48
C TYR A 97 14.94 -8.02 -18.16
N ILE A 98 14.29 -7.09 -18.86
CA ILE A 98 14.96 -5.94 -19.52
C ILE A 98 15.66 -5.04 -18.49
N TYR A 99 15.02 -4.81 -17.35
CA TYR A 99 15.60 -4.04 -16.25
C TYR A 99 15.17 -4.68 -14.91
N PRO A 100 15.94 -5.65 -14.37
CA PRO A 100 15.56 -6.44 -13.20
C PRO A 100 15.55 -5.64 -11.89
N SER A 101 14.57 -4.76 -11.73
CA SER A 101 14.48 -3.80 -10.64
C SER A 101 13.04 -3.67 -10.12
N PRO A 102 12.81 -3.47 -8.81
CA PRO A 102 11.51 -3.14 -8.25
C PRO A 102 10.85 -1.95 -8.96
N TYR A 103 11.65 -0.98 -9.41
CA TYR A 103 11.17 0.21 -10.12
C TYR A 103 10.48 -0.12 -11.45
N THR A 104 10.87 -1.20 -12.14
CA THR A 104 10.22 -1.66 -13.38
C THR A 104 8.76 -2.02 -13.11
N LEU A 105 8.49 -2.72 -12.01
CA LEU A 105 7.14 -3.09 -11.61
C LEU A 105 6.30 -1.84 -11.27
N LEU A 106 6.89 -0.87 -10.57
CA LEU A 106 6.26 0.40 -10.22
C LEU A 106 5.90 1.25 -11.46
N VAL A 107 6.77 1.28 -12.48
CA VAL A 107 6.48 1.97 -13.74
C VAL A 107 5.37 1.27 -14.51
N ILE A 108 5.40 -0.07 -14.60
CA ILE A 108 4.38 -0.83 -15.32
C ILE A 108 2.99 -0.59 -14.71
N GLN A 109 2.86 -0.65 -13.37
CA GLN A 109 1.57 -0.39 -12.73
C GLN A 109 1.04 1.01 -13.02
N ALA A 110 1.89 2.04 -12.97
CA ALA A 110 1.52 3.43 -13.19
C ALA A 110 1.09 3.65 -14.65
N VAL A 111 1.73 2.98 -15.61
CA VAL A 111 1.32 3.02 -17.03
C VAL A 111 -0.05 2.37 -17.21
N PHE A 112 -0.25 1.14 -16.73
CA PHE A 112 -1.49 0.41 -16.99
C PHE A 112 -2.73 1.10 -16.42
N ILE A 113 -2.66 1.61 -15.20
CA ILE A 113 -3.78 2.33 -14.57
C ILE A 113 -4.06 3.67 -15.26
N SER A 114 -3.02 4.39 -15.69
CA SER A 114 -3.17 5.67 -16.40
C SER A 114 -3.82 5.50 -17.76
N PHE A 115 -3.44 4.44 -18.47
CA PHE A 115 -3.98 4.14 -19.79
C PHE A 115 -5.33 3.41 -19.74
N ALA A 116 -5.81 2.95 -18.57
CA ALA A 116 -7.17 2.44 -18.40
C ALA A 116 -8.24 3.51 -18.66
N SER A 117 -7.94 4.79 -18.51
CA SER A 117 -8.87 5.88 -18.84
C SER A 117 -9.20 5.96 -20.35
N VAL A 118 -8.31 5.50 -21.22
CA VAL A 118 -8.45 5.57 -22.68
C VAL A 118 -9.58 4.66 -23.18
N PRO A 119 -9.65 3.35 -22.87
CA PRO A 119 -10.80 2.53 -23.24
C PRO A 119 -12.08 3.03 -22.55
N LEU A 120 -12.03 3.52 -21.32
CA LEU A 120 -13.20 4.13 -20.65
C LEU A 120 -13.73 5.34 -21.43
N TYR A 121 -12.86 6.20 -21.96
CA TYR A 121 -13.24 7.31 -22.83
C TYR A 121 -13.95 6.82 -24.10
N TYR A 122 -13.41 5.80 -24.77
CA TYR A 122 -14.02 5.28 -26.00
C TYR A 122 -15.34 4.55 -25.76
N ILE A 123 -15.49 3.85 -24.63
CA ILE A 123 -16.76 3.25 -24.18
C ILE A 123 -17.79 4.37 -23.96
N SER A 124 -17.43 5.37 -23.17
CA SER A 124 -18.28 6.51 -22.84
C SER A 124 -18.70 7.28 -24.09
N LEU A 125 -17.74 7.57 -24.97
CA LEU A 125 -17.98 8.26 -26.24
C LEU A 125 -18.92 7.47 -27.14
N HIS A 126 -18.73 6.15 -27.25
CA HIS A 126 -19.60 5.29 -28.04
C HIS A 126 -21.04 5.33 -27.52
N ILE A 127 -21.22 5.15 -26.20
CA ILE A 127 -22.55 5.16 -25.57
C ILE A 127 -23.20 6.54 -25.72
N PHE A 128 -22.51 7.62 -25.35
CA PHE A 128 -23.07 8.98 -25.40
C PHE A 128 -23.33 9.47 -26.82
N SER A 129 -22.53 9.05 -27.81
CA SER A 129 -22.78 9.40 -29.22
C SER A 129 -24.03 8.72 -29.75
N ASN A 130 -24.22 7.43 -29.48
CA ASN A 130 -25.44 6.71 -29.84
C ASN A 130 -26.68 7.35 -29.19
N MET A 131 -26.55 7.80 -27.93
CA MET A 131 -27.62 8.51 -27.24
C MET A 131 -27.92 9.88 -27.84
N LYS A 132 -26.90 10.62 -28.27
CA LYS A 132 -27.08 11.90 -28.99
C LYS A 132 -27.75 11.68 -30.34
N GLU A 133 -27.38 10.63 -31.07
CA GLU A 133 -28.01 10.29 -32.35
C GLU A 133 -29.50 9.96 -32.16
N LYS A 134 -29.82 9.13 -31.17
CA LYS A 134 -31.21 8.75 -30.84
C LYS A 134 -32.02 9.90 -30.23
N TYR A 135 -31.36 10.79 -29.49
CA TYR A 135 -31.97 11.93 -28.80
C TYR A 135 -31.15 13.22 -29.05
N PRO A 136 -31.30 13.89 -30.21
CA PRO A 136 -30.43 15.01 -30.62
C PRO A 136 -30.40 16.19 -29.67
N LYS A 137 -31.50 16.43 -28.94
CA LYS A 137 -31.63 17.52 -27.96
C LYS A 137 -31.04 17.18 -26.58
N SER A 138 -30.50 15.97 -26.38
CA SER A 138 -30.13 15.47 -25.06
C SER A 138 -28.75 15.89 -24.56
N ALA A 139 -27.79 16.01 -25.48
CA ALA A 139 -26.39 16.29 -25.15
C ALA A 139 -25.77 17.19 -26.21
N LYS A 140 -25.19 18.31 -25.75
CA LYS A 140 -24.47 19.21 -26.64
C LYS A 140 -23.17 18.58 -27.12
N ASN A 141 -22.37 18.04 -26.19
CA ASN A 141 -21.01 17.58 -26.46
C ASN A 141 -20.69 16.21 -25.80
N PRO A 142 -21.00 15.09 -26.48
CA PRO A 142 -20.68 13.74 -25.99
C PRO A 142 -19.18 13.51 -25.75
N GLN A 143 -18.32 14.15 -26.56
CA GLN A 143 -16.86 14.01 -26.43
C GLN A 143 -16.37 14.63 -25.12
N LEU A 144 -16.90 15.79 -24.74
CA LEU A 144 -16.60 16.41 -23.46
C LEU A 144 -17.10 15.56 -22.29
N TYR A 145 -18.32 15.00 -22.36
CA TYR A 145 -18.84 14.16 -21.28
C TYR A 145 -18.02 12.88 -21.11
N ALA A 146 -17.64 12.24 -22.22
CA ALA A 146 -16.73 11.08 -22.18
C ALA A 146 -15.36 11.44 -21.61
N PHE A 147 -14.83 12.62 -21.96
CA PHE A 147 -13.58 13.13 -21.40
C PHE A 147 -13.67 13.38 -19.90
N ILE A 148 -14.75 14.03 -19.42
CA ILE A 148 -14.98 14.28 -17.98
C ILE A 148 -15.00 12.97 -17.21
N VAL A 149 -15.72 11.95 -17.69
CA VAL A 149 -15.76 10.62 -17.04
C VAL A 149 -14.37 9.98 -16.98
N ALA A 150 -13.61 10.02 -18.07
CA ALA A 150 -12.28 9.43 -18.11
C ALA A 150 -11.26 10.15 -17.20
N ILE A 151 -11.33 11.49 -17.13
CA ILE A 151 -10.51 12.28 -16.21
C ILE A 151 -10.93 12.06 -14.76
N ALA A 152 -12.23 12.00 -14.47
CA ALA A 152 -12.73 11.70 -13.14
C ALA A 152 -12.29 10.31 -12.64
N PHE A 153 -12.16 9.34 -13.56
CA PHE A 153 -11.58 8.05 -13.22
C PHE A 153 -10.11 8.18 -12.80
N LEU A 154 -9.29 8.91 -13.58
CA LEU A 154 -7.87 9.11 -13.25
C LEU A 154 -7.67 9.84 -11.92
N LEU A 155 -8.41 10.93 -11.71
CA LEU A 155 -8.29 11.79 -10.52
C LEU A 155 -9.03 11.23 -9.29
N SER A 156 -9.61 10.04 -9.39
CA SER A 156 -10.31 9.42 -8.27
C SER A 156 -9.29 8.92 -7.25
N PRO A 157 -9.45 9.25 -5.95
CA PRO A 157 -8.54 8.74 -4.91
C PRO A 157 -8.54 7.21 -4.85
N LEU A 158 -9.65 6.56 -5.25
CA LEU A 158 -9.73 5.10 -5.31
C LEU A 158 -8.97 4.50 -6.50
N THR A 159 -8.74 5.27 -7.57
CA THR A 159 -7.91 4.88 -8.71
C THR A 159 -6.43 5.05 -8.40
N GLU A 160 -6.09 6.11 -7.67
CA GLU A 160 -4.73 6.41 -7.23
C GLU A 160 -4.23 5.50 -6.12
N SER A 161 -5.14 5.08 -5.23
CA SER A 161 -4.89 4.26 -4.02
C SER A 161 -3.82 3.16 -4.19
N PRO A 162 -3.89 2.25 -5.19
CA PRO A 162 -2.88 1.20 -5.34
C PRO A 162 -1.53 1.71 -5.83
N ILE A 163 -1.49 2.85 -6.54
CA ILE A 163 -0.26 3.37 -7.15
C ILE A 163 0.69 3.91 -6.09
N TYR A 164 0.13 4.52 -5.05
CA TYR A 164 0.90 5.02 -3.92
C TYR A 164 0.98 4.06 -2.73
N PHE A 165 0.35 2.90 -2.85
CA PHE A 165 0.74 1.70 -2.11
C PHE A 165 1.99 1.08 -2.75
N ASP A 166 2.05 -0.24 -2.86
CA ASP A 166 3.14 -0.98 -3.49
C ASP A 166 2.61 -1.78 -4.69
N PHE A 167 3.50 -2.46 -5.42
CA PHE A 167 3.11 -3.17 -6.64
C PHE A 167 2.12 -4.32 -6.37
N HIS A 168 1.03 -4.37 -7.14
CA HIS A 168 -0.01 -5.40 -7.07
C HIS A 168 -0.60 -5.75 -8.43
N LEU A 169 -0.92 -7.02 -8.66
CA LEU A 169 -1.57 -7.47 -9.89
C LEU A 169 -2.99 -6.91 -10.10
N MET A 170 -3.66 -6.46 -9.04
CA MET A 170 -5.02 -5.92 -9.13
C MET A 170 -5.10 -4.64 -9.97
N ILE A 171 -3.99 -3.92 -10.11
CA ILE A 171 -3.92 -2.66 -10.86
C ILE A 171 -4.15 -2.81 -12.36
N PHE A 172 -3.99 -4.03 -12.90
CA PHE A 172 -4.26 -4.34 -14.30
C PHE A 172 -5.76 -4.54 -14.59
N LEU A 173 -6.58 -4.79 -13.55
CA LEU A 173 -8.00 -5.11 -13.69
C LEU A 173 -8.79 -4.00 -14.41
N PRO A 174 -8.66 -2.69 -14.07
CA PRO A 174 -9.40 -1.64 -14.76
C PRO A 174 -9.15 -1.63 -16.27
N PHE A 175 -7.89 -1.75 -16.69
CA PHE A 175 -7.53 -1.75 -18.11
C PHE A 175 -8.18 -2.93 -18.84
N PHE A 176 -8.03 -4.15 -18.32
CA PHE A 176 -8.63 -5.34 -18.94
C PHE A 176 -10.15 -5.32 -18.91
N TYR A 177 -10.76 -4.87 -17.81
CA TYR A 177 -12.20 -4.76 -17.69
C TYR A 177 -12.78 -3.77 -18.71
N PHE A 178 -12.21 -2.57 -18.81
CA PHE A 178 -12.68 -1.60 -19.80
C PHE A 178 -12.49 -2.09 -21.23
N ILE A 179 -11.36 -2.73 -21.56
CA ILE A 179 -11.14 -3.27 -22.91
C ILE A 179 -12.13 -4.42 -23.22
N SER A 180 -12.42 -5.29 -22.25
CA SER A 180 -13.45 -6.32 -22.35
C SER A 180 -14.81 -5.70 -22.70
N ILE A 181 -15.27 -4.73 -21.91
CA ILE A 181 -16.53 -4.02 -22.17
C ILE A 181 -16.52 -3.30 -23.53
N TYR A 182 -15.40 -2.68 -23.91
CA TYR A 182 -15.25 -2.06 -25.22
C TYR A 182 -15.47 -3.06 -26.36
N PHE A 183 -14.85 -4.24 -26.30
CA PHE A 183 -15.01 -5.27 -27.33
C PHE A 183 -16.38 -5.94 -27.31
N TYR A 184 -16.99 -6.12 -26.14
CA TYR A 184 -18.38 -6.53 -26.01
C TYR A 184 -19.31 -5.58 -26.78
N LEU A 185 -19.19 -4.26 -26.56
CA LEU A 185 -19.97 -3.24 -27.26
C LEU A 185 -19.69 -3.22 -28.77
N LYS A 186 -18.44 -3.45 -29.18
CA LYS A 186 -18.04 -3.60 -30.59
C LYS A 186 -18.39 -4.95 -31.21
N LYS A 187 -19.11 -5.82 -30.50
CA LYS A 187 -19.55 -7.14 -30.97
C LYS A 187 -18.38 -8.08 -31.32
N ARG A 188 -17.19 -7.87 -30.74
CA ARG A 188 -15.99 -8.70 -30.93
C ARG A 188 -15.80 -9.66 -29.76
N ILE A 189 -16.52 -10.78 -29.80
CA ILE A 189 -16.65 -11.67 -28.63
C ILE A 189 -15.35 -12.37 -28.22
N LEU A 190 -14.52 -12.78 -29.17
CA LEU A 190 -13.24 -13.45 -28.87
C LEU A 190 -12.30 -12.54 -28.08
N LEU A 191 -12.21 -11.27 -28.47
CA LEU A 191 -11.41 -10.29 -27.75
C LEU A 191 -12.01 -9.99 -26.38
N ASN A 192 -13.34 -9.91 -26.26
CA ASN A 192 -13.97 -9.77 -24.94
C ASN A 192 -13.55 -10.92 -23.99
N ILE A 193 -13.69 -12.17 -24.44
CA ILE A 193 -13.34 -13.35 -23.66
C ILE A 193 -11.85 -13.37 -23.32
N LEU A 194 -10.96 -12.99 -24.26
CA LEU A 194 -9.53 -12.89 -24.01
C LEU A 194 -9.22 -11.94 -22.84
N PHE A 195 -9.83 -10.76 -22.82
CA PHE A 195 -9.60 -9.78 -21.74
C PHE A 195 -10.25 -10.21 -20.41
N LEU A 196 -11.38 -10.93 -20.43
CA LEU A 196 -11.93 -11.57 -19.23
C LEU A 196 -11.00 -12.68 -18.71
N ALA A 197 -10.38 -13.47 -19.59
CA ALA A 197 -9.40 -14.47 -19.22
C ALA A 197 -8.13 -13.82 -18.61
N LEU A 198 -7.70 -12.66 -19.15
CA LEU A 198 -6.62 -11.88 -18.54
C LEU A 198 -6.97 -11.41 -17.13
N ILE A 199 -8.21 -10.98 -16.86
CA ILE A 199 -8.67 -10.66 -15.50
C ILE A 199 -8.57 -11.90 -14.59
N VAL A 200 -9.05 -13.06 -15.05
CA VAL A 200 -8.96 -14.32 -14.29
C VAL A 200 -7.51 -14.74 -14.01
N SER A 201 -6.58 -14.44 -14.92
CA SER A 201 -5.16 -14.75 -14.75
C SER A 201 -4.43 -13.86 -13.73
N LEU A 202 -5.03 -12.74 -13.30
CA LEU A 202 -4.46 -11.88 -12.26
C LEU A 202 -4.57 -12.53 -10.87
N HIS A 203 -5.65 -13.26 -10.63
CA HIS A 203 -5.90 -13.96 -9.38
C HIS A 203 -7.03 -14.98 -9.57
N SER A 204 -6.88 -16.20 -9.05
CA SER A 204 -7.85 -17.29 -9.28
C SER A 204 -9.28 -16.96 -8.89
N SER A 205 -9.51 -16.16 -7.84
CA SER A 205 -10.86 -15.74 -7.42
C SER A 205 -11.54 -14.74 -8.37
N PHE A 206 -10.83 -14.15 -9.34
CA PHE A 206 -11.42 -13.19 -10.27
C PHE A 206 -12.34 -13.84 -11.31
N VAL A 207 -12.44 -15.18 -11.31
CA VAL A 207 -13.54 -15.92 -11.95
C VAL A 207 -14.91 -15.38 -11.58
N PHE A 208 -15.12 -14.93 -10.33
CA PHE A 208 -16.42 -14.41 -9.91
C PHE A 208 -16.72 -13.05 -10.54
N ILE A 209 -15.71 -12.18 -10.68
CA ILE A 209 -15.85 -10.88 -11.37
C ILE A 209 -16.13 -11.12 -12.86
N ALA A 210 -15.40 -12.04 -13.50
CA ALA A 210 -15.61 -12.38 -14.91
C ALA A 210 -17.00 -13.00 -15.17
N ALA A 211 -17.46 -13.93 -14.31
CA ALA A 211 -18.78 -14.53 -14.39
C ALA A 211 -19.90 -13.50 -14.24
N MET A 212 -19.80 -12.60 -13.25
CA MET A 212 -20.77 -11.52 -13.07
C MET A 212 -20.71 -10.50 -14.21
N THR A 213 -19.57 -10.32 -14.86
CA THR A 213 -19.44 -9.49 -16.06
C THR A 213 -20.18 -10.09 -17.25
N LEU A 214 -20.01 -11.40 -17.53
CA LEU A 214 -20.77 -12.09 -18.57
C LEU A 214 -22.29 -12.06 -18.30
N LEU A 215 -22.70 -12.26 -17.04
CA LEU A 215 -24.12 -12.14 -16.68
C LEU A 215 -24.63 -10.71 -16.90
N MET A 216 -23.85 -9.70 -16.51
CA MET A 216 -24.17 -8.30 -16.79
C MET A 216 -24.34 -8.08 -18.30
N GLU A 217 -23.41 -8.54 -19.14
CA GLU A 217 -23.50 -8.42 -20.60
C GLU A 217 -24.78 -9.04 -21.18
N VAL A 218 -25.20 -10.21 -20.70
CA VAL A 218 -26.48 -10.84 -21.09
C VAL A 218 -27.66 -9.93 -20.72
N LEU A 219 -27.70 -9.44 -19.48
CA LEU A 219 -28.79 -8.59 -19.00
C LEU A 219 -28.84 -7.24 -19.72
N ILE A 220 -27.68 -6.63 -19.98
CA ILE A 220 -27.56 -5.39 -20.74
C ILE A 220 -28.04 -5.60 -22.17
N SER A 221 -27.60 -6.68 -22.84
CA SER A 221 -28.02 -7.01 -24.21
C SER A 221 -29.54 -7.22 -24.29
N ARG A 222 -30.13 -7.90 -23.31
CA ARG A 222 -31.56 -8.22 -23.29
C ARG A 222 -32.44 -7.01 -22.98
N TYR A 223 -32.15 -6.30 -21.89
CA TYR A 223 -33.08 -5.31 -21.33
C TYR A 223 -32.75 -3.87 -21.72
N TYR A 224 -31.47 -3.55 -21.93
CA TYR A 224 -31.03 -2.18 -22.20
C TYR A 224 -30.78 -1.93 -23.69
N LEU A 225 -29.90 -2.71 -24.32
CA LEU A 225 -29.56 -2.57 -25.74
C LEU A 225 -30.65 -3.14 -26.65
N LYS A 226 -31.49 -4.06 -26.14
CA LYS A 226 -32.53 -4.76 -26.89
C LYS A 226 -31.99 -5.40 -28.17
N GLU A 227 -30.88 -6.11 -28.02
CA GLU A 227 -30.22 -6.83 -29.10
C GLU A 227 -31.08 -8.01 -29.59
N THR A 228 -30.70 -8.59 -30.73
CA THR A 228 -31.44 -9.71 -31.33
C THR A 228 -31.49 -10.94 -30.42
N HIS A 229 -32.58 -11.73 -30.52
CA HIS A 229 -32.73 -12.98 -29.77
C HIS A 229 -31.57 -13.95 -29.96
N ILE A 230 -31.02 -14.02 -31.18
CA ILE A 230 -29.86 -14.87 -31.51
C ILE A 230 -28.63 -14.44 -30.70
N ARG A 231 -28.33 -13.14 -30.65
CA ARG A 231 -27.19 -12.62 -29.88
C ARG A 231 -27.36 -12.88 -28.38
N ILE A 232 -28.56 -12.65 -27.84
CA ILE A 232 -28.85 -12.92 -26.42
C ILE A 232 -28.66 -14.41 -26.12
N LYS A 233 -29.19 -15.31 -26.97
CA LYS A 233 -29.01 -16.76 -26.84
C LYS A 233 -27.53 -17.16 -26.82
N ASN A 234 -26.74 -16.61 -27.74
CA ASN A 234 -25.30 -16.89 -27.80
C ASN A 234 -24.55 -16.37 -26.55
N LEU A 235 -24.86 -15.17 -26.07
CA LEU A 235 -24.27 -14.65 -24.84
C LEU A 235 -24.67 -15.48 -23.61
N THR A 236 -25.92 -15.96 -23.55
CA THR A 236 -26.37 -16.87 -22.48
C THR A 236 -25.59 -18.19 -22.51
N TYR A 237 -25.38 -18.78 -23.69
CA TYR A 237 -24.55 -19.99 -23.80
C TYR A 237 -23.10 -19.73 -23.41
N LEU A 238 -22.54 -18.59 -23.80
CA LEU A 238 -21.19 -18.19 -23.38
C LEU A 238 -21.10 -17.99 -21.87
N PHE A 239 -22.11 -17.41 -21.24
CA PHE A 239 -22.18 -17.30 -19.78
C PHE A 239 -22.22 -18.69 -19.11
N LEU A 240 -23.08 -19.60 -19.57
CA LEU A 240 -23.21 -20.95 -18.99
C LEU A 240 -21.95 -21.80 -19.21
N ALA A 241 -21.43 -21.84 -20.44
CA ALA A 241 -20.20 -22.56 -20.74
C ALA A 241 -19.00 -21.93 -20.02
N GLY A 242 -18.94 -20.60 -19.99
CA GLY A 242 -17.91 -19.84 -19.26
C GLY A 242 -17.93 -20.16 -17.76
N LEU A 243 -19.11 -20.29 -17.14
CA LEU A 243 -19.24 -20.66 -15.74
C LEU A 243 -18.64 -22.05 -15.45
N ILE A 244 -18.88 -23.03 -16.33
CA ILE A 244 -18.27 -24.36 -16.21
C ILE A 244 -16.74 -24.26 -16.33
N VAL A 245 -16.23 -23.57 -17.36
CA VAL A 245 -14.79 -23.40 -17.59
C VAL A 245 -14.12 -22.67 -16.42
N MET A 246 -14.76 -21.62 -15.89
CA MET A 246 -14.24 -20.85 -14.75
C MET A 246 -14.24 -21.67 -13.46
N LEU A 247 -15.25 -22.51 -13.23
CA LEU A 247 -15.26 -23.43 -12.08
C LEU A 247 -14.17 -24.50 -12.22
N MET A 248 -13.98 -25.06 -13.43
CA MET A 248 -12.88 -25.98 -13.70
C MET A 248 -11.53 -25.31 -13.44
N TYR A 249 -11.32 -24.09 -13.96
CA TYR A 249 -10.11 -23.32 -13.72
C TYR A 249 -9.89 -23.06 -12.23
N TYR A 250 -10.91 -22.63 -11.49
CA TYR A 250 -10.79 -22.36 -10.06
C TYR A 250 -10.37 -23.60 -9.28
N THR A 251 -10.96 -24.75 -9.61
CA THR A 251 -10.62 -26.05 -9.03
C THR A 251 -9.19 -26.47 -9.39
N VAL A 252 -8.81 -26.41 -10.67
CA VAL A 252 -7.46 -26.74 -11.14
C VAL A 252 -6.41 -25.82 -10.51
N ALA A 253 -6.69 -24.52 -10.41
CA ALA A 253 -5.82 -23.58 -9.71
C ALA A 253 -5.65 -23.96 -8.24
N GLY A 254 -6.71 -24.41 -7.56
CA GLY A 254 -6.64 -24.92 -6.19
C GLY A 254 -5.76 -26.17 -6.06
N TYR A 255 -5.86 -27.10 -7.01
CA TYR A 255 -4.97 -28.27 -7.07
C TYR A 255 -3.52 -27.89 -7.32
N LEU A 256 -3.26 -27.03 -8.30
CA LEU A 256 -1.91 -26.57 -8.64
C LEU A 256 -1.27 -25.82 -7.48
N LYS A 257 -2.03 -25.01 -6.73
CA LYS A 257 -1.53 -24.39 -5.50
C LYS A 257 -1.03 -25.43 -4.50
N GLY A 258 -1.83 -26.45 -4.21
CA GLY A 258 -1.46 -27.52 -3.27
C GLY A 258 -0.24 -28.31 -3.73
N ASP A 259 -0.15 -28.60 -5.02
CA ASP A 259 0.98 -29.30 -5.64
C ASP A 259 2.28 -28.48 -5.57
N ILE A 260 2.23 -27.21 -5.96
CA ILE A 260 3.36 -26.28 -5.87
C ILE A 260 3.78 -26.08 -4.40
N ALA A 261 2.83 -26.03 -3.47
CA ALA A 261 3.09 -25.91 -2.03
C ALA A 261 3.64 -27.19 -1.39
N HIS A 262 3.73 -28.30 -2.14
CA HIS A 262 4.05 -29.63 -1.61
C HIS A 262 3.14 -30.02 -0.42
N SER A 263 1.91 -29.50 -0.38
CA SER A 263 0.94 -29.70 0.68
C SER A 263 -0.07 -30.77 0.27
N GLN A 264 -0.17 -31.84 1.07
CA GLN A 264 -1.22 -32.86 0.89
C GLN A 264 -2.62 -32.34 1.23
N ASN A 265 -2.71 -31.22 1.96
CA ASN A 265 -3.98 -30.57 2.26
C ASN A 265 -4.40 -29.74 1.04
N ILE A 266 -5.24 -30.34 0.20
CA ILE A 266 -5.88 -29.66 -0.92
C ILE A 266 -6.86 -28.66 -0.33
N ALA A 267 -6.39 -27.42 -0.23
CA ALA A 267 -7.17 -26.25 0.08
C ALA A 267 -8.12 -25.90 -1.10
N LEU A 268 -9.06 -26.79 -1.44
CA LEU A 268 -10.04 -26.61 -2.54
C LEU A 268 -10.82 -25.29 -2.43
N PHE A 269 -10.90 -24.71 -1.22
CA PHE A 269 -11.65 -23.50 -0.90
C PHE A 269 -10.90 -22.53 0.04
N VAL A 270 -9.59 -22.34 -0.14
CA VAL A 270 -8.88 -21.30 0.63
C VAL A 270 -8.82 -20.01 -0.17
N SER A 271 -9.50 -18.98 0.33
CA SER A 271 -9.18 -17.59 0.02
C SER A 271 -8.51 -16.96 1.23
N GLY A 272 -7.51 -16.11 0.97
CA GLY A 272 -6.79 -15.25 1.92
C GLY A 272 -7.69 -14.19 2.55
N ALA A 273 -8.78 -14.66 3.14
CA ALA A 273 -9.81 -13.88 3.78
C ALA A 273 -9.44 -13.61 5.22
N SER A 274 -8.96 -12.40 5.42
CA SER A 274 -8.64 -11.85 6.72
C SER A 274 -9.87 -11.17 7.30
N GLY A 275 -10.07 -11.31 8.61
CA GLY A 275 -11.15 -10.65 9.34
C GLY A 275 -12.56 -11.06 8.91
N VAL A 276 -12.76 -12.28 8.39
CA VAL A 276 -14.08 -12.81 8.02
C VAL A 276 -14.49 -13.98 8.91
N ALA A 277 -15.79 -14.16 9.08
CA ALA A 277 -16.36 -15.31 9.79
C ALA A 277 -16.18 -16.64 9.04
N THR A 278 -15.91 -16.60 7.73
CA THR A 278 -15.78 -17.78 6.88
C THR A 278 -14.97 -17.48 5.62
N LYS A 279 -14.21 -18.47 5.14
CA LYS A 279 -13.38 -18.37 3.93
C LYS A 279 -14.09 -18.82 2.65
N SER A 280 -15.39 -19.19 2.73
CA SER A 280 -16.16 -19.69 1.58
C SER A 280 -17.53 -19.00 1.43
N ILE A 281 -18.01 -18.90 0.18
CA ILE A 281 -19.33 -18.33 -0.13
C ILE A 281 -20.45 -19.14 0.53
N PHE A 282 -20.34 -20.47 0.54
CA PHE A 282 -21.32 -21.34 1.20
C PHE A 282 -21.35 -21.10 2.71
N GLY A 283 -20.18 -20.96 3.34
CA GLY A 283 -20.11 -20.61 4.76
C GLY A 283 -20.75 -19.26 5.04
N LEU A 284 -20.65 -18.29 4.12
CA LEU A 284 -21.29 -16.98 4.29
C LEU A 284 -22.82 -17.10 4.25
N LEU A 285 -23.36 -17.94 3.37
CA LEU A 285 -24.79 -18.25 3.34
C LEU A 285 -25.25 -18.93 4.64
N VAL A 286 -24.47 -19.89 5.16
CA VAL A 286 -24.74 -20.53 6.45
C VAL A 286 -24.76 -19.50 7.59
N ILE A 287 -23.78 -18.59 7.63
CA ILE A 287 -23.72 -17.52 8.64
C ILE A 287 -24.90 -16.55 8.49
N LEU A 288 -25.26 -16.16 7.28
CA LEU A 288 -26.40 -15.28 7.02
C LEU A 288 -27.71 -15.90 7.54
N LEU A 289 -27.93 -17.20 7.30
CA LEU A 289 -29.19 -17.88 7.63
C LEU A 289 -29.26 -18.36 9.08
N PHE A 290 -28.18 -18.92 9.62
CA PHE A 290 -28.16 -19.57 10.94
C PHE A 290 -27.47 -18.75 12.02
N HIS A 291 -26.66 -17.75 11.66
CA HIS A 291 -25.94 -16.89 12.60
C HIS A 291 -26.02 -15.39 12.24
N PRO A 292 -27.23 -14.83 12.08
CA PRO A 292 -27.42 -13.47 11.56
C PRO A 292 -26.75 -12.38 12.43
N TYR A 293 -26.64 -12.60 13.75
CA TYR A 293 -25.88 -11.72 14.64
C TYR A 293 -24.40 -11.59 14.22
N MET A 294 -23.75 -12.70 13.86
CA MET A 294 -22.36 -12.66 13.39
C MET A 294 -22.25 -11.92 12.07
N PHE A 295 -23.17 -12.17 11.13
CA PHE A 295 -23.22 -11.45 9.87
C PHE A 295 -23.31 -9.94 10.09
N ILE A 296 -24.23 -9.49 10.95
CA ILE A 296 -24.42 -8.06 11.28
C ILE A 296 -23.18 -7.49 11.98
N LYS A 297 -22.55 -8.23 12.90
CA LYS A 297 -21.32 -7.79 13.58
C LYS A 297 -20.20 -7.47 12.59
N TYR A 298 -19.93 -8.37 11.64
CA TYR A 298 -18.89 -8.13 10.62
C TYR A 298 -19.31 -7.05 9.62
N LEU A 299 -20.59 -6.98 9.25
CA LEU A 299 -21.10 -5.93 8.38
C LEU A 299 -20.89 -4.52 8.99
N LEU A 300 -21.20 -4.36 10.28
CA LEU A 300 -21.09 -3.09 11.00
C LEU A 300 -19.67 -2.79 11.52
N SER A 301 -18.75 -3.75 11.47
CA SER A 301 -17.36 -3.49 11.81
C SER A 301 -16.78 -2.41 10.90
N ASN A 302 -16.08 -1.44 11.51
CA ASN A 302 -15.46 -0.30 10.82
C ASN A 302 -16.42 0.45 9.86
N TYR A 303 -17.72 0.52 10.18
CA TYR A 303 -18.75 1.05 9.28
C TYR A 303 -18.44 2.46 8.77
N LYS A 304 -17.80 3.32 9.56
CA LYS A 304 -17.41 4.69 9.15
C LYS A 304 -16.49 4.67 7.92
N ILE A 305 -15.49 3.79 7.92
CA ILE A 305 -14.53 3.66 6.81
C ILE A 305 -15.22 3.04 5.60
N LYS A 306 -16.04 1.99 5.80
CA LYS A 306 -16.83 1.37 4.71
C LYS A 306 -17.75 2.38 4.03
N LEU A 307 -18.47 3.20 4.81
CA LEU A 307 -19.35 4.23 4.28
C LEU A 307 -18.57 5.31 3.53
N LEU A 308 -17.43 5.74 4.06
CA LEU A 308 -16.56 6.70 3.37
C LEU A 308 -16.06 6.13 2.02
N PHE A 309 -15.59 4.88 2.01
CA PHE A 309 -15.15 4.19 0.79
C PHE A 309 -16.25 4.11 -0.27
N LEU A 310 -17.45 3.69 0.11
CA LEU A 310 -18.61 3.65 -0.78
C LEU A 310 -19.01 5.04 -1.26
N LEU A 311 -19.02 6.03 -0.36
CA LEU A 311 -19.34 7.42 -0.69
C LEU A 311 -18.37 7.98 -1.74
N LEU A 312 -17.07 7.79 -1.56
CA LEU A 312 -16.05 8.25 -2.50
C LEU A 312 -16.19 7.56 -3.87
N ALA A 313 -16.42 6.25 -3.90
CA ALA A 313 -16.65 5.51 -5.13
C ALA A 313 -17.89 6.02 -5.89
N PHE A 314 -19.00 6.19 -5.18
CA PHE A 314 -20.27 6.57 -5.77
C PHE A 314 -20.33 8.06 -6.17
N MET A 315 -19.71 8.94 -5.40
CA MET A 315 -19.60 10.36 -5.72
C MET A 315 -18.71 10.60 -6.95
N ALA A 316 -17.74 9.71 -7.24
CA ALA A 316 -16.92 9.77 -8.44
C ALA A 316 -17.75 9.77 -9.75
N VAL A 317 -19.00 9.31 -9.70
CA VAL A 317 -19.96 9.36 -10.81
C VAL A 317 -21.27 10.07 -10.45
N ASP A 318 -21.28 10.93 -9.42
CA ASP A 318 -22.48 11.64 -8.91
C ASP A 318 -23.68 10.70 -8.69
N PHE A 319 -23.38 9.53 -8.12
CA PHE A 319 -24.31 8.42 -7.90
C PHE A 319 -25.03 7.92 -9.16
N ALA A 320 -24.65 8.33 -10.37
CA ALA A 320 -25.41 8.07 -11.59
C ALA A 320 -25.72 6.59 -11.84
N PHE A 321 -24.89 5.68 -11.31
CA PHE A 321 -25.10 4.23 -11.31
C PHE A 321 -26.50 3.79 -10.81
N TYR A 322 -27.17 4.57 -9.95
CA TYR A 322 -28.52 4.21 -9.46
C TYR A 322 -29.54 4.06 -10.59
N ARG A 323 -29.34 4.78 -11.70
CA ARG A 323 -30.19 4.71 -12.90
C ARG A 323 -29.91 3.44 -13.72
N PHE A 324 -28.86 2.70 -13.38
CA PHE A 324 -28.41 1.49 -14.06
C PHE A 324 -27.74 0.51 -13.10
N ILE A 325 -28.50 0.04 -12.10
CA ILE A 325 -28.00 -0.83 -11.02
C ILE A 325 -27.38 -2.15 -11.54
N ILE A 326 -27.84 -2.64 -12.70
CA ILE A 326 -27.31 -3.84 -13.37
C ILE A 326 -25.80 -3.70 -13.64
N GLY A 327 -25.32 -2.47 -13.88
CA GLY A 327 -23.90 -2.20 -14.09
C GLY A 327 -23.00 -2.53 -12.88
N LEU A 328 -23.57 -2.61 -11.67
CA LEU A 328 -22.84 -2.99 -10.45
C LEU A 328 -22.75 -4.50 -10.21
N LEU A 329 -23.38 -5.32 -11.05
CA LEU A 329 -23.36 -6.77 -10.88
C LEU A 329 -21.94 -7.35 -10.74
N PRO A 330 -20.93 -6.91 -11.53
CA PRO A 330 -19.56 -7.39 -11.38
C PRO A 330 -18.89 -7.03 -10.04
N ALA A 331 -19.41 -6.03 -9.32
CA ALA A 331 -18.86 -5.59 -8.03
C ALA A 331 -19.35 -6.44 -6.86
N ILE A 332 -20.42 -7.22 -7.03
CA ILE A 332 -21.03 -8.00 -5.96
C ILE A 332 -20.03 -8.94 -5.26
N PRO A 333 -19.20 -9.73 -5.97
CA PRO A 333 -18.28 -10.66 -5.30
C PRO A 333 -17.34 -9.94 -4.33
N TYR A 334 -16.77 -8.81 -4.75
CA TYR A 334 -15.91 -7.99 -3.90
C TYR A 334 -16.69 -7.30 -2.78
N LEU A 335 -17.87 -6.71 -3.06
CA LEU A 335 -18.66 -6.02 -2.04
C LEU A 335 -19.14 -6.97 -0.94
N VAL A 336 -19.61 -8.16 -1.31
CA VAL A 336 -20.01 -9.19 -0.34
C VAL A 336 -18.83 -9.46 0.60
N TYR A 337 -17.66 -9.73 0.03
CA TYR A 337 -16.46 -10.05 0.78
C TYR A 337 -15.93 -8.90 1.65
N ALA A 338 -15.74 -7.71 1.06
CA ALA A 338 -15.19 -6.55 1.75
C ALA A 338 -16.14 -5.98 2.81
N MET A 339 -17.45 -5.95 2.53
CA MET A 339 -18.43 -5.41 3.47
C MET A 339 -18.68 -6.36 4.64
N THR A 340 -18.52 -7.68 4.46
CA THR A 340 -18.64 -8.66 5.55
C THR A 340 -17.29 -9.02 6.20
N SER A 341 -16.29 -8.13 6.10
CA SER A 341 -14.98 -8.29 6.74
C SER A 341 -14.67 -7.16 7.72
N SER A 342 -13.96 -7.47 8.80
CA SER A 342 -13.34 -6.50 9.71
C SER A 342 -11.95 -6.05 9.24
N TYR A 343 -11.42 -6.64 8.17
CA TYR A 343 -10.09 -6.30 7.64
C TYR A 343 -10.12 -4.97 6.88
N ILE A 344 -9.62 -3.93 7.55
CA ILE A 344 -9.62 -2.53 7.08
C ILE A 344 -9.05 -2.38 5.66
N PRO A 345 -7.92 -3.02 5.28
CA PRO A 345 -7.33 -2.83 3.95
C PRO A 345 -8.30 -3.09 2.79
N TYR A 346 -9.30 -3.97 2.95
CA TYR A 346 -10.26 -4.22 1.87
C TYR A 346 -11.08 -3.00 1.48
N TYR A 347 -11.28 -2.01 2.36
CA TYR A 347 -12.10 -0.83 2.11
C TYR A 347 -11.41 0.46 2.58
N PHE A 348 -10.08 0.45 2.69
CA PHE A 348 -9.28 1.62 3.01
C PHE A 348 -8.56 2.14 1.77
N MET A 349 -8.40 3.46 1.68
CA MET A 349 -7.63 4.11 0.61
C MET A 349 -6.14 3.96 0.89
N GLY A 350 -5.32 3.83 -0.15
CA GLY A 350 -3.91 3.48 -0.02
C GLY A 350 -3.65 1.97 -0.03
N PHE A 351 -4.63 1.14 -0.44
CA PHE A 351 -4.44 -0.29 -0.72
C PHE A 351 -4.99 -0.66 -2.11
N GLN A 352 -4.61 -1.83 -2.60
CA GLN A 352 -4.88 -2.37 -3.92
C GLN A 352 -6.34 -2.78 -4.19
N TYR A 353 -7.13 -3.01 -3.15
CA TYR A 353 -8.43 -3.68 -3.27
C TYR A 353 -9.50 -2.82 -3.96
N SER A 354 -9.34 -1.50 -3.98
CA SER A 354 -10.24 -0.57 -4.67
C SER A 354 -10.38 -0.86 -6.16
N MET A 355 -9.36 -1.46 -6.79
CA MET A 355 -9.37 -1.83 -8.21
C MET A 355 -10.45 -2.84 -8.57
N MET A 356 -10.91 -3.66 -7.62
CA MET A 356 -12.01 -4.60 -7.84
C MET A 356 -13.39 -3.95 -7.80
N PHE A 357 -13.46 -2.63 -7.58
CA PHE A 357 -14.71 -1.89 -7.43
C PHE A 357 -14.82 -0.67 -8.32
N ILE A 358 -13.82 0.21 -8.29
CA ILE A 358 -13.89 1.51 -8.96
C ILE A 358 -14.16 1.42 -10.47
N PRO A 359 -13.53 0.54 -11.29
CA PRO A 359 -13.84 0.50 -12.72
C PRO A 359 -15.30 0.08 -13.01
N ILE A 360 -15.88 -0.76 -12.15
CA ILE A 360 -17.25 -1.26 -12.29
C ILE A 360 -18.24 -0.13 -11.98
N VAL A 361 -17.96 0.68 -10.95
CA VAL A 361 -18.75 1.88 -10.63
C VAL A 361 -18.72 2.87 -11.79
N PHE A 362 -17.57 3.05 -12.47
CA PHE A 362 -17.48 3.92 -13.63
C PHE A 362 -18.30 3.41 -14.83
N ILE A 363 -18.27 2.11 -15.14
CA ILE A 363 -19.14 1.54 -16.19
C ILE A 363 -20.63 1.72 -15.84
N ALA A 364 -21.02 1.40 -14.60
CA ALA A 364 -22.39 1.61 -14.14
C ALA A 364 -22.80 3.09 -14.21
N GLY A 365 -21.89 3.99 -13.84
CA GLY A 365 -22.04 5.44 -13.95
C GLY A 365 -22.24 5.91 -15.38
N VAL A 366 -21.46 5.41 -16.35
CA VAL A 366 -21.60 5.75 -17.78
C VAL A 366 -22.99 5.38 -18.31
N PHE A 367 -23.47 4.17 -18.03
CA PHE A 367 -24.84 3.78 -18.42
C PHE A 367 -25.90 4.57 -17.63
N GLY A 368 -25.62 4.94 -16.38
CA GLY A 368 -26.48 5.80 -15.58
C GLY A 368 -26.63 7.22 -16.14
N ILE A 369 -25.51 7.82 -16.57
CA ILE A 369 -25.47 9.11 -17.25
C ILE A 369 -26.19 9.03 -18.59
N SER A 370 -26.00 7.94 -19.34
CA SER A 370 -26.68 7.75 -20.62
C SER A 370 -28.20 7.68 -20.46
N LYS A 371 -28.72 7.11 -19.35
CA LYS A 371 -30.15 7.17 -19.01
C LYS A 371 -30.66 8.60 -18.81
N MET A 372 -29.85 9.53 -18.34
CA MET A 372 -30.24 10.95 -18.23
C MET A 372 -30.39 11.62 -19.60
N MET A 373 -29.78 11.03 -20.65
CA MET A 373 -29.87 11.50 -22.03
C MET A 373 -31.12 10.99 -22.77
N GLU A 374 -31.92 10.09 -22.18
CA GLU A 374 -33.17 9.56 -22.78
C GLU A 374 -34.33 10.59 -22.78
N ILE A 375 -34.18 11.69 -23.52
CA ILE A 375 -35.18 12.77 -23.60
C ILE A 375 -36.05 12.58 -24.84
N LYS A 376 -37.32 12.19 -24.66
CA LYS A 376 -38.28 12.06 -25.75
C LYS A 376 -38.62 13.42 -26.39
N PRO A 377 -38.83 13.49 -27.73
CA PRO A 377 -39.03 14.75 -28.46
C PRO A 377 -40.24 15.59 -28.04
N SER A 378 -41.28 14.98 -27.48
CA SER A 378 -42.59 15.59 -27.24
C SER A 378 -42.66 16.54 -26.03
N MET A 379 -41.58 16.73 -25.26
CA MET A 379 -41.63 17.48 -23.99
C MET A 379 -40.52 18.53 -23.84
N GLU A 380 -40.73 19.70 -24.45
CA GLU A 380 -39.75 20.79 -24.51
C GLU A 380 -39.37 21.37 -23.13
N LYS A 381 -40.33 21.56 -22.21
CA LYS A 381 -40.04 21.96 -20.82
C LYS A 381 -39.24 20.89 -20.04
N LYS A 382 -39.50 19.60 -20.29
CA LYS A 382 -38.73 18.50 -19.66
C LYS A 382 -37.31 18.39 -20.22
N SER A 383 -37.10 18.74 -21.49
CA SER A 383 -35.77 18.78 -22.13
C SER A 383 -34.83 19.77 -21.45
N LYS A 384 -35.28 20.99 -21.11
CA LYS A 384 -34.46 21.98 -20.38
C LYS A 384 -34.05 21.48 -18.98
N ARG A 385 -34.98 20.85 -18.24
CA ARG A 385 -34.68 20.28 -16.91
C ARG A 385 -33.69 19.13 -16.99
N ALA A 386 -33.86 18.21 -17.94
CA ALA A 386 -32.98 17.07 -18.11
C ALA A 386 -31.57 17.48 -18.54
N TYR A 387 -31.44 18.45 -19.46
CA TYR A 387 -30.14 19.05 -19.81
C TYR A 387 -29.47 19.71 -18.60
N ARG A 388 -30.24 20.46 -17.79
CA ARG A 388 -29.72 21.07 -16.56
C ARG A 388 -29.22 20.01 -15.58
N ASN A 389 -29.96 18.92 -15.40
CA ASN A 389 -29.55 17.81 -14.53
C ASN A 389 -28.26 17.16 -15.04
N LEU A 390 -28.17 16.84 -16.34
CA LEU A 390 -26.96 16.26 -16.93
C LEU A 390 -25.76 17.21 -16.77
N ARG A 391 -25.95 18.50 -17.03
CA ARG A 391 -24.91 19.52 -16.81
C ARG A 391 -24.48 19.57 -15.35
N ASN A 392 -25.42 19.57 -14.41
CA ASN A 392 -25.11 19.61 -12.98
C ASN A 392 -24.37 18.35 -12.53
N THR A 393 -24.74 17.18 -13.05
CA THR A 393 -24.00 15.92 -12.81
C THR A 393 -22.58 15.99 -13.36
N MET A 394 -22.37 16.51 -14.58
CA MET A 394 -21.01 16.70 -15.11
C MET A 394 -20.18 17.69 -14.30
N ILE A 395 -20.80 18.77 -13.81
CA ILE A 395 -20.15 19.72 -12.89
C ILE A 395 -19.81 19.05 -11.56
N ALA A 396 -20.75 18.30 -10.96
CA ALA A 396 -20.53 17.60 -9.70
C ALA A 396 -19.38 16.59 -9.79
N ILE A 397 -19.36 15.77 -10.86
CA ILE A 397 -18.27 14.82 -11.14
C ILE A 397 -16.93 15.56 -11.27
N THR A 398 -16.90 16.66 -12.04
CA THR A 398 -15.66 17.43 -12.26
C THR A 398 -15.17 18.08 -10.97
N THR A 399 -16.05 18.74 -10.23
CA THR A 399 -15.73 19.42 -8.97
C THR A 399 -15.26 18.40 -7.93
N PHE A 400 -15.95 17.26 -7.81
CA PHE A 400 -15.56 16.20 -6.88
C PHE A 400 -14.19 15.61 -7.25
N ALA A 401 -13.96 15.27 -8.53
CA ALA A 401 -12.68 14.73 -8.98
C ALA A 401 -11.51 15.70 -8.70
N ILE A 402 -11.66 16.99 -9.00
CA ILE A 402 -10.62 18.00 -8.74
C ILE A 402 -10.41 18.20 -7.23
N ALA A 403 -11.49 18.34 -6.45
CA ALA A 403 -11.38 18.55 -5.01
C ALA A 403 -10.77 17.33 -4.30
N ALA A 404 -11.22 16.12 -4.65
CA ALA A 404 -10.68 14.88 -4.09
C ALA A 404 -9.20 14.72 -4.47
N PHE A 405 -8.82 15.00 -5.71
CA PHE A 405 -7.41 14.99 -6.12
C PHE A 405 -6.56 15.98 -5.31
N ILE A 406 -7.00 17.23 -5.19
CA ILE A 406 -6.23 18.25 -4.45
C ILE A 406 -6.06 17.86 -2.97
N ILE A 407 -7.10 17.30 -2.35
CA ILE A 407 -7.12 17.00 -0.92
C ILE A 407 -6.43 15.65 -0.61
N ILE A 408 -6.57 14.64 -1.47
CA ILE A 408 -6.20 13.25 -1.15
C ILE A 408 -5.01 12.76 -1.99
N SER A 409 -4.79 13.28 -3.20
CA SER A 409 -3.72 12.75 -4.06
C SER A 409 -2.35 12.96 -3.42
N PRO A 410 -1.47 11.94 -3.35
CA PRO A 410 -0.17 12.08 -2.70
C PRO A 410 0.76 13.02 -3.47
N ILE A 411 0.52 13.27 -4.75
CA ILE A 411 1.29 14.23 -5.55
C ILE A 411 0.78 15.66 -5.43
N SER A 412 -0.34 15.89 -4.75
CA SER A 412 -0.84 17.24 -4.47
C SER A 412 -0.04 17.89 -3.33
N PRO A 413 0.40 19.16 -3.47
CA PRO A 413 1.07 19.89 -2.40
C PRO A 413 0.14 20.27 -1.24
N LEU A 414 -1.19 20.22 -1.46
CA LEU A 414 -2.21 20.50 -0.45
C LEU A 414 -2.81 19.23 0.15
N SER A 415 -2.21 18.07 -0.15
CA SER A 415 -2.74 16.78 0.27
C SER A 415 -2.68 16.60 1.77
N ILE A 416 -3.73 16.00 2.35
CA ILE A 416 -3.73 15.52 3.73
C ILE A 416 -3.24 14.08 3.84
N GLU A 417 -2.92 13.44 2.71
CA GLU A 417 -2.44 12.07 2.67
C GLU A 417 -1.07 11.98 3.37
N PRO A 418 -0.91 11.16 4.42
CA PRO A 418 0.35 11.07 5.16
C PRO A 418 1.54 10.72 4.27
N SER A 419 1.31 9.90 3.26
CA SER A 419 2.29 9.49 2.24
C SER A 419 2.50 10.53 1.12
N GLY A 420 2.05 11.77 1.30
CA GLY A 420 2.21 12.84 0.33
C GLY A 420 3.68 13.18 0.00
N ILE A 421 3.93 13.54 -1.25
CA ILE A 421 5.28 13.87 -1.77
C ILE A 421 5.92 15.03 -1.01
N HIS A 422 5.10 15.97 -0.51
CA HIS A 422 5.55 17.10 0.30
C HIS A 422 6.13 16.64 1.64
N ASN A 423 5.58 15.58 2.25
CA ASN A 423 6.12 14.98 3.47
C ASN A 423 7.42 14.21 3.17
N MET A 424 7.45 13.44 2.08
CA MET A 424 8.65 12.69 1.66
C MET A 424 9.85 13.61 1.35
N ILE A 425 9.62 14.75 0.68
CA ILE A 425 10.68 15.72 0.38
C ILE A 425 11.22 16.34 1.68
N ASN A 426 10.34 16.69 2.62
CA ASN A 426 10.76 17.21 3.93
C ASN A 426 11.55 16.17 4.73
N GLU A 427 11.17 14.90 4.66
CA GLU A 427 11.94 13.79 5.23
C GLU A 427 13.30 13.61 4.53
N SER A 428 13.40 13.82 3.22
CA SER A 428 14.66 13.63 2.49
C SER A 428 15.78 14.63 2.86
N ASN A 429 15.43 15.82 3.37
CA ASN A 429 16.38 16.91 3.64
C ASN A 429 17.01 16.87 5.05
N GLY A 430 16.80 15.81 5.83
CA GLY A 430 17.22 15.73 7.24
C GLY A 430 17.88 14.41 7.68
N HIS A 431 17.61 14.02 8.93
CA HIS A 431 18.12 12.77 9.54
C HIS A 431 17.70 11.51 8.77
N THR A 432 16.49 11.51 8.23
CA THR A 432 15.89 10.47 7.37
C THR A 432 16.60 10.31 6.02
N GLY A 433 17.04 11.41 5.39
CA GLY A 433 17.86 11.32 4.17
C GLY A 433 19.22 10.64 4.41
N ASN A 434 19.85 10.93 5.56
CA ASN A 434 21.09 10.26 5.97
C ASN A 434 20.86 8.77 6.29
N ARG A 435 19.72 8.43 6.92
CA ARG A 435 19.32 7.05 7.19
C ARG A 435 19.26 6.22 5.90
N ASN A 436 18.66 6.75 4.85
CA ASN A 436 18.49 6.02 3.59
C ASN A 436 19.84 5.77 2.91
N LYS A 437 20.76 6.75 2.94
CA LYS A 437 22.12 6.58 2.43
C LYS A 437 22.88 5.44 3.14
N ILE A 438 22.71 5.33 4.46
CA ILE A 438 23.35 4.25 5.23
C ILE A 438 22.85 2.88 4.76
N ILE A 439 21.54 2.71 4.56
CA ILE A 439 20.96 1.43 4.12
C ILE A 439 21.45 1.04 2.72
N TYR A 440 21.51 1.99 1.78
CA TYR A 440 22.07 1.70 0.44
C TYR A 440 23.55 1.34 0.49
N ALA A 441 24.33 2.05 1.30
CA ALA A 441 25.74 1.72 1.47
C ALA A 441 25.95 0.37 2.20
N ILE A 442 25.02 -0.06 3.07
CA ILE A 442 25.02 -1.42 3.61
C ILE A 442 24.74 -2.45 2.49
N GLU A 443 23.77 -2.21 1.61
CA GLU A 443 23.49 -3.14 0.48
C GLU A 443 24.69 -3.35 -0.43
N GLU A 444 25.41 -2.28 -0.77
CA GLU A 444 26.61 -2.35 -1.60
C GLU A 444 27.75 -3.19 -0.99
N ASN A 445 27.76 -3.38 0.33
CA ASN A 445 28.81 -4.08 1.06
C ASN A 445 28.38 -5.47 1.60
N ILE A 446 27.12 -5.89 1.37
CA ILE A 446 26.64 -7.21 1.75
C ILE A 446 26.76 -8.18 0.57
N ASN A 447 27.34 -9.36 0.83
CA ASN A 447 27.41 -10.43 -0.16
C ASN A 447 26.02 -11.04 -0.40
N VAL A 448 25.61 -11.05 -1.66
CA VAL A 448 24.40 -11.75 -2.11
C VAL A 448 24.51 -13.25 -1.82
N ASN A 449 23.41 -13.88 -1.39
CA ASN A 449 23.26 -15.27 -0.93
C ASN A 449 23.64 -15.52 0.53
N SER A 450 23.73 -14.48 1.35
CA SER A 450 23.92 -14.63 2.78
C SER A 450 22.57 -14.66 3.50
N SER A 451 22.46 -15.43 4.59
CA SER A 451 21.25 -15.37 5.40
C SER A 451 21.13 -13.98 6.02
N LEU A 452 20.07 -13.25 5.69
CA LEU A 452 19.86 -11.87 6.09
C LEU A 452 18.44 -11.70 6.64
N VAL A 453 18.28 -11.01 7.77
CA VAL A 453 16.96 -10.59 8.27
C VAL A 453 16.90 -9.07 8.38
N THR A 454 15.82 -8.49 7.88
CA THR A 454 15.62 -7.03 7.89
C THR A 454 14.23 -6.62 8.38
N GLY A 455 14.04 -5.32 8.60
CA GLY A 455 12.70 -4.75 8.76
C GLY A 455 11.91 -4.78 7.45
N ASN A 456 10.58 -4.84 7.57
CA ASN A 456 9.64 -4.88 6.44
C ASN A 456 9.91 -3.82 5.35
N ASN A 457 10.25 -2.59 5.74
CA ASN A 457 10.51 -1.49 4.81
C ASN A 457 11.91 -1.51 4.17
N ILE A 458 12.85 -2.26 4.75
CA ILE A 458 14.23 -2.36 4.27
C ILE A 458 14.37 -3.49 3.25
N PHE A 459 13.62 -4.58 3.43
CA PHE A 459 13.70 -5.78 2.60
C PHE A 459 13.64 -5.54 1.07
N PRO A 460 12.80 -4.63 0.52
CA PRO A 460 12.74 -4.45 -0.93
C PRO A 460 14.07 -4.06 -1.59
N ILE A 461 15.03 -3.55 -0.83
CA ILE A 461 16.39 -3.24 -1.30
C ILE A 461 17.21 -4.53 -1.49
N PHE A 462 16.97 -5.54 -0.66
CA PHE A 462 17.68 -6.82 -0.63
C PHE A 462 16.97 -7.94 -1.40
N TYR A 463 15.99 -7.62 -2.26
CA TYR A 463 15.21 -8.60 -3.02
C TYR A 463 16.05 -9.55 -3.90
N LYS A 464 17.30 -9.20 -4.22
CA LYS A 464 18.22 -10.03 -4.99
C LYS A 464 18.79 -11.19 -4.19
N ASP A 465 18.84 -11.08 -2.87
CA ASP A 465 19.32 -12.14 -2.01
C ASP A 465 18.19 -13.14 -1.73
N MET A 466 18.34 -14.37 -2.22
CA MET A 466 17.35 -15.44 -2.06
C MET A 466 17.26 -15.97 -0.63
N ASN A 467 18.22 -15.62 0.24
CA ASN A 467 18.24 -16.00 1.65
C ASN A 467 17.90 -14.83 2.58
N ALA A 468 17.66 -13.63 2.02
CA ALA A 468 17.19 -12.49 2.80
C ALA A 468 15.73 -12.68 3.21
N THR A 469 15.29 -12.11 4.32
CA THR A 469 13.91 -12.23 4.78
C THR A 469 13.49 -11.01 5.62
N ALA A 470 12.18 -10.83 5.86
CA ALA A 470 11.64 -9.62 6.51
C ALA A 470 10.75 -9.88 7.73
N PHE A 471 11.03 -9.14 8.79
CA PHE A 471 10.22 -9.08 10.01
C PHE A 471 8.99 -8.14 9.85
N PRO A 472 7.82 -8.35 10.49
CA PRO A 472 7.44 -9.30 11.55
C PRO A 472 6.70 -10.56 11.10
N TYR A 473 6.59 -10.84 9.81
CA TYR A 473 5.66 -11.86 9.31
C TYR A 473 6.33 -13.18 8.90
N ASN A 474 7.64 -13.31 9.15
CA ASN A 474 8.31 -14.61 9.17
C ASN A 474 8.17 -15.26 10.53
N ASN A 475 8.03 -16.58 10.59
CA ASN A 475 8.03 -17.38 11.82
C ASN A 475 9.43 -17.43 12.47
N ILE A 476 9.89 -16.31 13.01
CA ILE A 476 11.14 -16.21 13.79
C ILE A 476 10.75 -16.24 15.28
N SER A 477 10.59 -17.44 15.80
CA SER A 477 10.10 -17.69 17.16
C SER A 477 11.20 -17.80 18.21
N SER A 478 12.46 -17.96 17.79
CA SER A 478 13.60 -18.20 18.67
C SER A 478 14.84 -17.39 18.28
N PRO A 479 15.58 -16.82 19.26
CA PRO A 479 16.89 -16.21 19.03
C PRO A 479 17.97 -17.20 18.56
N SER A 480 17.71 -18.51 18.66
CA SER A 480 18.64 -19.57 18.23
C SER A 480 18.78 -19.66 16.70
N GLN A 481 17.85 -19.08 15.95
CA GLN A 481 18.03 -18.93 14.51
C GLN A 481 19.07 -17.84 14.30
N HIS A 482 20.16 -18.13 13.61
CA HIS A 482 21.25 -17.18 13.35
C HIS A 482 21.28 -16.79 11.88
N PHE A 483 21.07 -15.51 11.59
CA PHE A 483 21.29 -14.94 10.27
C PHE A 483 22.70 -14.38 10.19
N LYS A 484 23.39 -14.51 9.04
CA LYS A 484 24.70 -13.89 8.85
C LYS A 484 24.61 -12.38 9.07
N TYR A 485 23.56 -11.74 8.58
CA TYR A 485 23.31 -10.32 8.76
C TYR A 485 21.94 -10.05 9.38
N LEU A 486 21.86 -9.02 10.23
CA LEU A 486 20.61 -8.46 10.74
C LEU A 486 20.64 -6.95 10.53
N ILE A 487 19.60 -6.39 9.90
CA ILE A 487 19.48 -4.94 9.69
C ILE A 487 18.16 -4.44 10.28
N ALA A 488 18.24 -3.55 11.24
CA ALA A 488 17.08 -3.05 11.97
C ALA A 488 17.07 -1.52 12.02
N ASN A 489 15.87 -0.94 11.91
CA ASN A 489 15.64 0.49 12.09
C ASN A 489 14.95 0.72 13.44
N PHE A 490 15.71 1.08 14.45
CA PHE A 490 15.21 1.31 15.81
C PHE A 490 14.34 2.57 15.94
N ASN A 491 14.28 3.41 14.91
CA ASN A 491 13.32 4.50 14.84
C ASN A 491 11.97 4.08 14.22
N ASP A 492 11.85 2.85 13.72
CA ASP A 492 10.61 2.31 13.15
C ASP A 492 9.87 1.44 14.17
N SER A 493 8.60 1.76 14.41
CA SER A 493 7.71 0.97 15.26
C SER A 493 7.61 -0.51 14.84
N GLN A 494 7.78 -0.82 13.54
CA GLN A 494 7.72 -2.19 13.04
C GLN A 494 8.83 -3.09 13.60
N THR A 495 9.97 -2.51 13.97
CA THR A 495 11.10 -3.21 14.59
C THR A 495 10.74 -3.77 15.96
N TYR A 496 9.72 -3.23 16.61
CA TYR A 496 9.29 -3.61 17.97
C TYR A 496 8.04 -4.49 18.00
N ILE A 497 7.43 -4.81 16.85
CA ILE A 497 6.25 -5.67 16.79
C ILE A 497 6.60 -7.06 17.34
N LYS A 498 5.78 -7.57 18.25
CA LYS A 498 5.90 -8.93 18.80
C LYS A 498 4.53 -9.59 18.76
N ASN A 499 4.45 -10.84 18.31
CA ASN A 499 3.20 -11.60 18.31
C ASN A 499 3.43 -13.00 18.92
N SER A 500 2.41 -13.87 18.93
CA SER A 500 2.52 -15.23 19.47
C SER A 500 3.52 -16.12 18.73
N TYR A 501 3.89 -15.77 17.51
CA TYR A 501 4.76 -16.54 16.64
C TYR A 501 6.18 -15.97 16.57
N ASN A 502 6.35 -14.67 16.85
CA ASN A 502 7.56 -13.91 16.52
C ASN A 502 8.10 -13.08 17.68
N ILE A 503 9.40 -13.21 17.95
CA ILE A 503 10.17 -12.25 18.77
C ILE A 503 10.38 -10.95 17.98
N SER A 504 10.35 -9.77 18.61
CA SER A 504 10.57 -8.53 17.85
C SER A 504 11.97 -8.46 17.24
N LEU A 505 12.12 -7.77 16.11
CA LEU A 505 13.42 -7.56 15.48
C LEU A 505 14.40 -6.83 16.42
N ALA A 506 13.90 -5.91 17.25
CA ALA A 506 14.68 -5.26 18.31
C ALA A 506 15.21 -6.26 19.35
N ASN A 507 14.37 -7.21 19.78
CA ASN A 507 14.78 -8.25 20.72
C ASN A 507 15.82 -9.18 20.07
N LEU A 508 15.59 -9.60 18.82
CA LEU A 508 16.52 -10.44 18.08
C LEU A 508 17.89 -9.76 17.95
N ALA A 509 17.92 -8.48 17.59
CA ALA A 509 19.15 -7.69 17.53
C ALA A 509 19.86 -7.62 18.90
N SER A 510 19.10 -7.38 19.98
CA SER A 510 19.61 -7.42 21.35
C SER A 510 20.25 -8.77 21.67
N ASP A 511 19.57 -9.86 21.38
CA ASP A 511 20.04 -11.21 21.69
C ASP A 511 21.30 -11.58 20.88
N TYR A 512 21.34 -11.20 19.60
CA TYR A 512 22.52 -11.37 18.76
C TYR A 512 23.72 -10.61 19.29
N MET A 513 23.56 -9.32 19.59
CA MET A 513 24.66 -8.51 20.12
C MET A 513 25.13 -9.05 21.48
N ASN A 514 24.20 -9.42 22.36
CA ASN A 514 24.51 -9.91 23.70
C ASN A 514 25.07 -11.33 23.72
N SER A 515 24.94 -12.10 22.64
CA SER A 515 25.57 -13.42 22.49
C SER A 515 27.10 -13.35 22.41
N GLY A 516 27.66 -12.19 22.03
CA GLY A 516 29.08 -12.01 21.77
C GLY A 516 29.56 -12.56 20.42
N SER A 517 28.68 -13.24 19.67
CA SER A 517 29.00 -13.81 18.36
C SER A 517 28.81 -12.82 17.20
N TYR A 518 28.25 -11.63 17.44
CA TYR A 518 27.96 -10.64 16.40
C TYR A 518 28.75 -9.36 16.64
N GLY A 519 29.26 -8.78 15.57
CA GLY A 519 29.86 -7.44 15.55
C GLY A 519 28.97 -6.44 14.85
N ILE A 520 29.22 -5.16 15.12
CA ILE A 520 28.50 -4.06 14.48
C ILE A 520 29.12 -3.78 13.12
N PHE A 521 28.42 -4.19 12.07
CA PHE A 521 28.83 -3.99 10.69
C PHE A 521 28.63 -2.53 10.26
N ALA A 522 27.49 -1.93 10.62
CA ALA A 522 27.22 -0.52 10.38
C ALA A 522 26.26 0.05 11.43
N GLU A 523 26.43 1.32 11.77
CA GLU A 523 25.54 2.05 12.67
C GLU A 523 25.37 3.50 12.25
N GLY A 524 24.13 3.98 12.26
CA GLY A 524 23.87 5.41 12.23
C GLY A 524 22.41 5.77 11.97
N CYS A 525 22.00 6.95 12.46
CA CYS A 525 20.63 7.47 12.29
C CYS A 525 19.52 6.49 12.73
N GLY A 526 19.81 5.65 13.73
CA GLY A 526 18.90 4.61 14.26
C GLY A 526 18.89 3.30 13.47
N ILE A 527 19.72 3.17 12.43
CA ILE A 527 20.01 1.89 11.78
C ILE A 527 21.14 1.20 12.50
N ILE A 528 20.96 -0.09 12.76
CA ILE A 528 22.03 -1.01 13.14
C ILE A 528 22.05 -2.18 12.16
N ALA A 529 23.24 -2.50 11.68
CA ALA A 529 23.53 -3.71 10.94
C ALA A 529 24.51 -4.55 11.75
N LEU A 530 24.14 -5.79 12.05
CA LEU A 530 24.98 -6.76 12.73
C LEU A 530 25.46 -7.81 11.74
N GLU A 531 26.73 -8.23 11.85
CA GLU A 531 27.28 -9.36 11.11
C GLU A 531 27.81 -10.43 12.08
N LEU A 532 27.49 -11.69 11.81
CA LEU A 532 27.97 -12.84 12.56
C LEU A 532 29.50 -12.99 12.41
N ASN A 533 30.19 -13.16 13.53
CA ASN A 533 31.65 -13.26 13.68
C ASN A 533 32.43 -12.05 13.16
N TYR A 534 31.79 -10.89 13.06
CA TYR A 534 32.45 -9.67 12.65
C TYR A 534 33.27 -9.05 13.79
N SER A 535 34.53 -8.72 13.50
CA SER A 535 35.47 -8.11 14.45
C SER A 535 36.13 -6.84 13.89
N GLY A 536 35.73 -6.39 12.70
CA GLY A 536 36.24 -5.19 12.06
C GLY A 536 35.65 -3.91 12.64
N ASN A 537 36.20 -2.76 12.21
CA ASN A 537 35.59 -1.46 12.45
C ASN A 537 34.34 -1.31 11.58
N PRO A 538 33.22 -0.76 12.09
CA PRO A 538 32.01 -0.57 11.30
C PRO A 538 32.31 0.14 9.98
N ILE A 539 31.79 -0.36 8.87
CA ILE A 539 31.98 0.24 7.53
C ILE A 539 31.40 1.65 7.47
N ILE A 540 30.38 1.91 8.29
CA ILE A 540 29.73 3.19 8.45
C ILE A 540 29.41 3.36 9.93
N TYR A 541 29.84 4.48 10.48
CA TYR A 541 29.52 4.86 11.85
C TYR A 541 29.10 6.33 11.89
N LYS A 542 27.89 6.59 12.41
CA LYS A 542 27.44 7.94 12.72
C LYS A 542 26.92 7.96 14.16
N PRO A 543 27.56 8.73 15.06
CA PRO A 543 27.26 8.68 16.48
C PRO A 543 25.81 9.05 16.77
N PHE A 544 25.23 8.30 17.68
CA PHE A 544 23.90 8.54 18.21
C PHE A 544 23.84 9.85 18.99
N ASN A 545 22.88 10.70 18.63
CA ASN A 545 22.58 11.94 19.34
C ASN A 545 21.07 12.04 19.55
N LEU A 546 20.62 12.00 20.80
CA LEU A 546 19.22 12.16 21.17
C LEU A 546 19.05 13.32 22.16
N SER A 547 17.91 14.00 22.05
CA SER A 547 17.46 14.95 23.06
C SER A 547 16.03 14.62 23.48
N TYR A 548 15.78 14.66 24.79
CA TYR A 548 14.49 14.46 25.41
C TYR A 548 14.02 15.74 26.08
N SER A 549 12.74 16.07 25.85
CA SER A 549 12.08 17.19 26.49
C SER A 549 11.51 16.81 27.86
N THR A 550 11.29 17.80 28.71
CA THR A 550 10.74 17.64 30.07
C THR A 550 9.38 16.94 30.11
N LYS A 551 8.57 17.11 29.06
CA LYS A 551 7.24 16.50 28.91
C LYS A 551 7.26 14.98 28.80
N GLN A 552 8.43 14.40 28.49
CA GLN A 552 8.58 12.96 28.37
C GLN A 552 8.91 12.29 29.72
N PHE A 553 9.08 13.04 30.81
CA PHE A 553 9.38 12.49 32.13
C PHE A 553 8.20 12.64 33.08
N ILE A 554 7.92 11.60 33.87
CA ILE A 554 6.86 11.56 34.88
C ILE A 554 7.44 11.33 36.27
N GLU A 555 6.77 11.91 37.26
CA GLU A 555 7.12 11.74 38.66
C GLU A 555 6.33 10.55 39.25
N ARG A 556 7.04 9.66 39.95
CA ARG A 556 6.43 8.60 40.76
C ARG A 556 7.23 8.42 42.05
N ASN A 557 6.55 8.44 43.19
CA ASN A 557 7.14 8.18 44.52
C ASN A 557 8.43 9.00 44.82
N GLY A 558 8.47 10.28 44.45
CA GLY A 558 9.64 11.14 44.68
C GLY A 558 10.84 10.82 43.77
N THR A 559 10.62 10.12 42.66
CA THR A 559 11.64 9.81 41.65
C THR A 559 11.11 10.13 40.26
N LEU A 560 11.95 10.70 39.41
CA LEU A 560 11.59 11.09 38.05
C LEU A 560 11.96 9.96 37.08
N PHE A 561 11.02 9.54 36.22
CA PHE A 561 11.21 8.47 35.24
C PHE A 561 10.90 8.93 33.82
N GLY A 562 11.68 8.51 32.83
CA GLY A 562 11.35 8.72 31.43
C GLY A 562 12.45 8.28 30.46
N PRO A 563 12.27 8.44 29.15
CA PRO A 563 11.06 8.95 28.54
C PRO A 563 9.89 7.96 28.65
N VAL A 564 8.69 8.47 28.92
CA VAL A 564 7.45 7.69 28.88
C VAL A 564 7.15 7.33 27.42
N PRO A 565 6.69 6.09 27.14
CA PRO A 565 6.31 5.69 25.79
C PRO A 565 5.34 6.69 25.18
N ASN A 566 5.69 7.24 24.02
CA ASN A 566 4.76 8.09 23.30
C ASN A 566 3.82 7.21 22.47
N ASN A 567 2.68 6.86 23.06
CA ASN A 567 1.67 6.01 22.42
C ASN A 567 1.07 6.61 21.13
N SER A 568 1.39 7.86 20.77
CA SER A 568 0.91 8.50 19.54
C SER A 568 1.74 8.20 18.28
N ILE A 569 2.93 7.58 18.40
CA ILE A 569 3.87 7.40 17.27
C ILE A 569 3.49 6.23 16.34
N SER A 570 2.59 5.34 16.76
CA SER A 570 2.11 4.27 15.89
C SER A 570 1.02 4.78 14.97
N SER A 571 1.39 5.25 13.78
CA SER A 571 0.47 5.40 12.64
C SER A 571 -0.29 4.10 12.31
N PHE A 572 0.20 2.97 12.82
CA PHE A 572 -0.39 1.64 12.70
C PHE A 572 -1.32 1.21 13.86
N GLN A 573 -1.47 1.99 14.95
CA GLN A 573 -2.34 1.59 16.08
C GLN A 573 -3.80 1.34 15.66
N ASN A 574 -4.24 1.86 14.51
CA ASN A 574 -5.58 1.61 13.97
C ASN A 574 -5.70 0.33 13.12
N LEU A 575 -4.66 -0.52 13.04
CA LEU A 575 -4.65 -1.80 12.29
C LEU A 575 -4.64 -3.04 13.21
N GLU A 576 -5.24 -2.93 14.41
CA GLU A 576 -5.44 -4.01 15.39
C GLU A 576 -6.06 -5.31 14.80
N ASN A 577 -6.65 -5.27 13.61
CA ASN A 577 -7.32 -6.42 12.99
C ASN A 577 -6.40 -7.39 12.21
N THR A 578 -5.08 -7.24 12.28
CA THR A 578 -4.13 -8.24 11.74
C THR A 578 -3.77 -9.36 12.73
N GLY A 579 -4.29 -9.32 13.97
CA GLY A 579 -3.89 -10.27 15.02
C GLY A 579 -2.44 -10.06 15.52
N ALA A 580 -1.74 -9.05 15.00
CA ALA A 580 -0.52 -8.56 15.60
C ALA A 580 -0.91 -7.67 16.78
N ASN A 581 -0.49 -8.05 17.99
CA ASN A 581 -0.41 -7.11 19.11
C ASN A 581 0.65 -6.07 18.72
N ILE A 582 0.23 -5.00 18.06
CA ILE A 582 1.12 -3.88 17.74
C ILE A 582 1.55 -3.31 19.09
N TYR A 583 2.81 -3.50 19.42
CA TYR A 583 3.33 -3.23 20.75
C TYR A 583 3.16 -1.74 21.08
N SER A 584 2.50 -1.47 22.20
CA SER A 584 2.30 -0.14 22.81
C SER A 584 3.43 0.22 23.79
N GLY A 585 4.63 -0.35 23.62
CA GLY A 585 5.73 -0.18 24.56
C GLY A 585 6.83 0.76 24.09
N ASN A 586 7.84 0.92 24.94
CA ASN A 586 8.89 1.93 24.78
C ASN A 586 9.85 1.58 23.63
N THR A 587 9.94 2.44 22.61
CA THR A 587 10.85 2.29 21.46
C THR A 587 12.25 2.85 21.73
N THR A 588 12.57 3.19 22.97
CA THR A 588 13.91 3.64 23.34
C THR A 588 14.92 2.49 23.36
N TYR A 589 16.17 2.81 23.07
CA TYR A 589 17.27 1.86 23.00
C TYR A 589 18.59 2.53 23.40
N PHE A 590 19.58 1.71 23.71
CA PHE A 590 20.96 2.10 24.00
C PHE A 590 21.87 1.10 23.31
N LEU A 591 22.65 1.57 22.34
CA LEU A 591 23.57 0.72 21.60
C LEU A 591 24.85 0.50 22.45
N PRO A 592 25.71 -0.47 22.10
CA PRO A 592 27.02 -0.57 22.71
C PRO A 592 27.88 0.69 22.44
N GLY A 593 28.79 1.01 23.35
CA GLY A 593 29.74 2.10 23.22
C GLY A 593 29.79 3.03 24.44
N ASN A 594 30.51 4.12 24.26
CA ASN A 594 30.73 5.15 25.26
C ASN A 594 29.79 6.32 25.01
N TYR A 595 29.08 6.76 26.04
CA TYR A 595 28.07 7.81 25.98
C TYR A 595 28.31 8.88 27.03
N SER A 596 28.02 10.11 26.66
CA SER A 596 27.88 11.24 27.58
C SER A 596 26.40 11.62 27.64
N ILE A 597 25.79 11.40 28.80
CA ILE A 597 24.43 11.81 29.13
C ILE A 597 24.51 13.17 29.81
N SER A 598 23.92 14.18 29.20
CA SER A 598 23.95 15.57 29.64
C SER A 598 22.54 16.03 30.06
N ILE A 599 22.38 16.49 31.29
CA ILE A 599 21.11 17.00 31.83
C ILE A 599 21.27 18.47 32.13
N LEU A 600 20.48 19.29 31.45
CA LEU A 600 20.39 20.71 31.74
C LEU A 600 19.30 20.91 32.80
N LEU A 601 19.69 21.43 33.96
CA LEU A 601 18.77 21.74 35.07
C LEU A 601 18.25 23.17 34.96
N ASN A 602 17.08 23.41 35.55
CA ASN A 602 16.52 24.75 35.65
C ASN A 602 17.32 25.60 36.64
N ASN A 603 17.47 26.91 36.37
CA ASN A 603 18.34 27.80 37.15
C ASN A 603 17.95 27.91 38.63
N SER A 604 16.69 27.63 38.97
CA SER A 604 16.15 27.65 40.33
C SER A 604 16.35 26.34 41.09
N TYR A 605 16.85 25.29 40.44
CA TYR A 605 16.94 23.96 41.05
C TYR A 605 18.21 23.81 41.90
N LYS A 606 18.03 23.39 43.16
CA LYS A 606 19.13 23.11 44.09
C LYS A 606 19.31 21.61 44.23
N ILE A 607 20.51 21.12 43.91
CA ILE A 607 20.86 19.71 44.06
C ILE A 607 20.85 19.34 45.56
N PRO A 608 20.17 18.25 45.95
CA PRO A 608 20.16 17.80 47.34
C PRO A 608 21.56 17.37 47.80
N SER A 609 21.84 17.49 49.10
CA SER A 609 23.13 17.10 49.69
C SER A 609 23.47 15.63 49.47
N SER A 610 22.46 14.77 49.32
CA SER A 610 22.55 13.35 48.97
C SER A 610 23.05 13.08 47.56
N GLY A 611 23.22 14.10 46.71
CA GLY A 611 23.61 13.93 45.31
C GLY A 611 22.46 13.53 44.39
N ILE A 612 22.77 13.36 43.11
CA ILE A 612 21.85 12.87 42.07
C ILE A 612 22.43 11.58 41.48
N ASN A 613 21.60 10.53 41.45
CA ASN A 613 21.95 9.25 40.85
C ASN A 613 21.04 8.96 39.65
N ILE A 614 21.64 8.49 38.56
CA ILE A 614 20.89 8.02 37.39
C ILE A 614 20.91 6.50 37.38
N THR A 615 19.73 5.91 37.31
CA THR A 615 19.58 4.49 37.07
C THR A 615 18.90 4.30 35.72
N ILE A 616 19.52 3.51 34.84
CA ILE A 616 18.99 3.16 33.53
C ILE A 616 18.37 1.76 33.64
N PHE A 617 17.06 1.67 33.41
CA PHE A 617 16.32 0.43 33.33
C PHE A 617 16.10 0.07 31.85
N ALA A 618 16.18 -1.21 31.50
CA ALA A 618 15.87 -1.72 30.18
C ALA A 618 15.09 -3.03 30.29
N ASN A 619 14.41 -3.44 29.22
CA ASN A 619 13.63 -4.68 29.21
C ASN A 619 14.51 -5.93 29.44
N ASN A 620 15.77 -5.86 29.01
CA ASN A 620 16.75 -6.95 29.07
C ASN A 620 17.81 -6.75 30.17
N GLY A 621 17.62 -5.81 31.11
CA GLY A 621 18.54 -5.63 32.23
C GLY A 621 18.46 -4.26 32.89
N LYS A 622 19.34 -4.02 33.87
CA LYS A 622 19.48 -2.75 34.57
C LYS A 622 20.94 -2.30 34.53
N ILE A 623 21.17 -1.03 34.23
CA ILE A 623 22.48 -0.37 34.30
C ILE A 623 22.36 0.73 35.34
N THR A 624 23.09 0.62 36.44
CA THR A 624 23.19 1.73 37.40
C THR A 624 24.35 2.61 36.97
N VAL A 625 24.11 3.90 36.72
CA VAL A 625 25.14 4.87 36.33
C VAL A 625 25.57 5.66 37.57
N GLU A 626 26.85 6.06 37.59
CA GLU A 626 27.59 6.64 38.72
C GLU A 626 26.86 7.73 39.55
N HIS A 627 27.29 7.84 40.81
CA HIS A 627 26.79 8.76 41.83
C HIS A 627 27.49 10.13 41.75
N ILE A 628 26.76 11.22 41.47
CA ILE A 628 27.34 12.57 41.50
C ILE A 628 27.06 13.24 42.85
N ASN A 629 28.13 13.52 43.59
CA ASN A 629 28.10 14.28 44.85
C ASN A 629 28.00 15.80 44.62
N SER A 630 27.33 16.49 45.55
CA SER A 630 27.06 17.93 45.52
C SER A 630 28.31 18.84 45.44
N THR A 631 29.51 18.32 45.72
CA THR A 631 30.78 19.05 45.71
C THR A 631 31.40 19.23 44.32
N LEU A 632 31.09 18.37 43.34
CA LEU A 632 31.60 18.47 41.95
C LEU A 632 30.87 19.54 41.11
N TYR A 633 29.72 20.04 41.58
CA TYR A 633 28.83 20.93 40.83
C TYR A 633 29.36 22.36 40.66
N ARG A 634 30.21 22.85 41.57
CA ARG A 634 30.68 24.25 41.51
C ARG A 634 31.60 24.56 40.32
N VAL A 635 31.96 23.56 39.50
CA VAL A 635 32.94 23.71 38.43
C VAL A 635 32.29 23.98 37.05
N ASN A 636 31.04 23.55 36.76
CA ASN A 636 30.49 23.52 35.39
C ASN A 636 29.01 23.96 35.19
N GLY A 637 28.50 24.90 36.00
CA GLY A 637 27.18 25.52 35.75
C GLY A 637 25.96 24.58 35.86
N ASN A 638 24.82 24.92 35.24
CA ASN A 638 23.53 24.21 35.38
C ASN A 638 23.41 22.91 34.56
N LYS A 639 24.53 22.34 34.09
CA LYS A 639 24.56 21.16 33.23
C LYS A 639 25.31 20.03 33.93
N LEU A 640 24.63 18.91 34.17
CA LEU A 640 25.22 17.68 34.69
C LEU A 640 25.59 16.75 33.54
N THR A 641 26.78 16.16 33.55
CA THR A 641 27.20 15.20 32.54
C THR A 641 27.62 13.89 33.20
N PHE A 642 27.11 12.76 32.69
CA PHE A 642 27.37 11.41 33.17
C PHE A 642 27.96 10.61 32.02
N ASN A 643 29.07 9.92 32.27
CA ASN A 643 29.64 9.02 31.28
C ASN A 643 29.12 7.61 31.54
N VAL A 644 28.69 6.93 30.48
CA VAL A 644 28.16 5.57 30.53
C VAL A 644 28.87 4.76 29.46
N ASN A 645 29.45 3.64 29.86
CA ASN A 645 29.96 2.64 28.93
C ASN A 645 29.00 1.45 28.93
N THR A 646 28.56 1.05 27.75
CA THR A 646 27.71 -0.12 27.54
C THR A 646 28.38 -1.11 26.60
N THR A 647 28.47 -2.37 27.03
CA THR A 647 28.96 -3.47 26.19
C THR A 647 27.82 -4.28 25.55
N LYS A 648 26.57 -3.92 25.86
CA LYS A 648 25.35 -4.63 25.48
C LYS A 648 24.38 -3.69 24.77
N LEU A 649 23.54 -4.28 23.92
CA LEU A 649 22.41 -3.59 23.31
C LEU A 649 21.21 -3.66 24.26
N TYR A 650 20.72 -2.49 24.70
CA TYR A 650 19.57 -2.36 25.59
C TYR A 650 18.35 -1.81 24.85
N ILE A 651 17.18 -2.34 25.17
CA ILE A 651 15.89 -1.98 24.55
C ILE A 651 14.86 -1.65 25.63
N GLY A 652 13.91 -0.77 25.31
CA GLY A 652 12.92 -0.28 26.27
C GLY A 652 13.54 0.54 27.40
N VAL A 653 14.52 1.36 27.06
CA VAL A 653 15.35 2.11 28.01
C VAL A 653 14.57 3.22 28.73
N ILE A 654 14.60 3.22 30.06
CA ILE A 654 13.99 4.21 30.95
C ILE A 654 15.05 4.72 31.93
N TYR A 655 15.24 6.02 31.98
CA TYR A 655 16.07 6.73 32.94
C TYR A 655 15.25 7.03 34.19
N SER A 656 15.84 6.76 35.35
CA SER A 656 15.31 7.07 36.67
C SER A 656 16.30 7.96 37.40
N PHE A 657 15.80 9.06 37.96
CA PHE A 657 16.59 10.05 38.67
C PHE A 657 16.23 10.00 40.15
N ASN A 658 17.19 9.58 40.97
CA ASN A 658 17.11 9.73 42.42
C ASN A 658 17.76 11.04 42.80
N GLY A 659 17.03 11.90 43.51
CA GLY A 659 17.49 13.25 43.85
C GLY A 659 16.99 14.35 42.91
N ILE A 660 16.24 14.03 41.85
CA ILE A 660 15.44 14.99 41.06
C ILE A 660 13.96 14.66 41.24
N TYR A 661 13.24 15.56 41.91
CA TYR A 661 11.89 15.27 42.41
C TYR A 661 10.76 15.79 41.51
N SER A 662 11.05 16.60 40.49
CA SER A 662 10.01 17.17 39.62
C SER A 662 10.50 17.31 38.17
N SER A 663 9.64 17.04 37.20
CA SER A 663 9.94 17.22 35.77
C SER A 663 10.27 18.66 35.39
N ASN A 664 9.78 19.65 36.16
CA ASN A 664 10.09 21.08 36.00
C ASN A 664 11.55 21.44 36.38
N SER A 665 12.27 20.49 37.00
CA SER A 665 13.66 20.65 37.44
C SER A 665 14.66 20.41 36.31
N ILE A 666 14.28 19.59 35.33
CA ILE A 666 15.06 19.36 34.11
C ILE A 666 14.54 20.36 33.07
N LYS A 667 15.43 20.89 32.23
CA LYS A 667 15.11 21.69 31.06
C LYS A 667 15.25 20.86 29.78
N GLU A 668 16.30 20.07 29.70
CA GLU A 668 16.58 19.19 28.57
C GLU A 668 17.51 18.05 29.02
N MET A 669 17.34 16.86 28.45
CA MET A 669 18.30 15.76 28.58
C MET A 669 18.81 15.41 27.19
N SER A 670 20.12 15.41 27.01
CA SER A 670 20.80 15.06 25.76
C SER A 670 21.72 13.87 25.97
N ILE A 671 21.83 13.02 24.96
CA ILE A 671 22.66 11.81 24.99
C ILE A 671 23.51 11.85 23.74
N TYR A 672 24.82 11.77 23.93
CA TYR A 672 25.79 11.78 22.85
C TYR A 672 26.70 10.56 22.94
N GLN A 673 26.72 9.74 21.90
CA GLN A 673 27.66 8.63 21.78
C GLN A 673 29.01 9.16 21.31
N GLN A 674 30.05 8.88 22.09
CA GLN A 674 31.41 9.34 21.86
C GLN A 674 32.21 8.39 20.96
N GLY A 675 31.85 7.11 20.93
CA GLY A 675 32.54 6.07 20.15
C GLY A 675 32.23 4.66 20.68
N TYR A 676 32.85 3.66 20.08
CA TYR A 676 32.84 2.27 20.56
C TYR A 676 33.96 1.98 21.56
#